data_AF-A0A5N7A0B8-F1
#
_entry.id   AF-A0A5N7A0B8-F1
#
_cell.length_a   1.000
_cell.length_b   1.000
_cell.length_c   1.000
_cell.angle_alpha   90.00
_cell.angle_beta   90.00
_cell.angle_gamma   90.00
#
_symmetry.space_group_name_H-M   'P 1'
#
loop_
_entity.id
_entity.type
_entity.pdbx_description
1 polymer ?
#
loop_
_entity_poly.entity_id
_entity_poly.type
_entity_poly.pdbx_seq_one_letter_code
_entity_poly.pdbx_strand_id
1 'polypeptide(L)'
;MVVNRRPPPAYTAPPESTVHASSEVYRAISNTASDASQRTLETSFTIRPCSGQAWIVPAGHVCRLTTPKGPQVGDLNIWNANNPRERLWAARTRQIHASHVSVGDRLWSNLPYLRPLVTITGDSLGGGQLHEVLDAEGKRTKGFGTTQWGGRVHDLLGTRCDPYVNLLMGGESFDFHCHSNLTRSVLPYGLTELDVHDVLNVFQVTGLDEEGKYFMETSPARPGEYFEFFAEVDVLCALSACPGGDLSNWGWEEKGENMGATTRPLGVEVYKLTNPNILENWKEPEPPNIVAFKVEIIVESDLAIGGDKSRKRAVRPRASPVGQNFNPAAPCTGMDENRDFEKGAIVQKSPEHDVQQSHDDIYNVRPWNSPLDRLQSAVSTLGEADEDPGLRKPGDYKQPQVFGGRMLFWLAYQSIGVIYGDIGTSPLYVYSSTFSEAPSRQDLIGVLSIIIWSLFMMVTVKYVLVILRADNDGEGGTFSTYSLLSRYMNITNRDPREASLVQMKRHLTDELERTSRHVRHRLESSSVAKRLLKVMGVLAVTMVLADGLLTPAQSVLGAVQGIEVVSPNISKGTIIGVTDAILVILFLIQPLGITRLTFAFAPIVIIWLGFNAAFGIYNLAKYDAGVFIAFNPGYAFSFLARHGEEGWRMLSGTLLAFTGVEALFADIGAFSRRAIQISWLGYAFPCLLLAYIGQAAYISVHPEAYSNPFFNAAPPGTVYPALVIAILAAVVASQAIITATFQIKVVHTSDIFHGQLYIPIANWLLMVGTILIASIYNNTTSLGNAYGVCVMFVTFFDTCMVSLAAMFVWRISPFIVLFPWLIVACLDGAYLSSALMKVPTGAWFTLALATVLAILFLIWRFGKEQQWFAEAEDRFPTSHFVSKGPDGQTRLTDRYGNTPLSITKGLGIFFDKAGETTPIVFSQFILKLTTMPAVITFFHLRPLETPSVAAEDRYTVSRLAIPNCYRLVVRYGYNDEIITPDLANTITQQVRRYLIARACDQTDPSTCTPDTVTNKSHASSVQRSTTPVTGESSIVGGGRYDTSLANLEDAYNHGVIYITGKEQMRIKKSKNYARRLVLWIFLWIRENTRAKIASLGLATEKVIEVGFLKDI
;
A
#
# COMPACT_ATOMS: atom_id res chain seq x y z
N MET A 1 -30.06 -24.33 -15.70
CA MET A 1 -29.99 -25.01 -17.01
C MET A 1 -28.55 -24.97 -17.48
N VAL A 2 -27.85 -26.10 -17.44
CA VAL A 2 -26.48 -26.20 -17.97
C VAL A 2 -26.59 -26.38 -19.47
N VAL A 3 -26.37 -25.29 -20.22
CA VAL A 3 -26.32 -25.37 -21.68
C VAL A 3 -25.03 -26.10 -22.02
N ASN A 4 -25.14 -27.31 -22.57
CA ASN A 4 -24.04 -28.19 -23.00
C ASN A 4 -23.32 -27.65 -24.25
N ARG A 5 -23.05 -26.34 -24.30
CA ARG A 5 -22.37 -25.68 -25.42
C ARG A 5 -20.94 -25.38 -25.00
N ARG A 6 -19.97 -25.90 -25.76
CA ARG A 6 -18.56 -25.51 -25.62
C ARG A 6 -18.47 -23.99 -25.68
N PRO A 7 -17.87 -23.32 -24.67
CA PRO A 7 -17.72 -21.88 -24.68
C PRO A 7 -16.97 -21.42 -25.94
N PRO A 8 -17.41 -20.35 -26.62
CA PRO A 8 -16.68 -19.80 -27.75
C PRO A 8 -15.35 -19.16 -27.28
N PRO A 9 -14.33 -19.07 -28.16
CA PRO A 9 -13.12 -18.30 -27.86
C PRO A 9 -13.43 -16.84 -27.51
N ALA A 10 -12.67 -16.27 -26.56
CA ALA A 10 -12.89 -14.91 -26.06
C ALA A 10 -12.62 -13.82 -27.12
N TYR A 11 -11.70 -14.08 -28.04
CA TYR A 11 -11.37 -13.20 -29.17
C TYR A 11 -11.51 -14.02 -30.45
N THR A 12 -12.45 -13.63 -31.30
CA THR A 12 -12.59 -14.21 -32.64
C THR A 12 -12.47 -13.06 -33.63
N ALA A 13 -11.39 -13.04 -34.41
CA ALA A 13 -11.17 -11.98 -35.39
C ALA A 13 -12.20 -12.10 -36.54
N PRO A 14 -12.84 -10.99 -36.97
CA PRO A 14 -13.66 -10.99 -38.18
C PRO A 14 -12.84 -11.40 -39.41
N PRO A 15 -13.45 -11.97 -40.47
CA PRO A 15 -12.75 -12.36 -41.69
C PRO A 15 -11.93 -11.24 -42.35
N GLU A 16 -12.37 -9.98 -42.21
CA GLU A 16 -11.69 -8.80 -42.77
C GLU A 16 -10.60 -8.22 -41.84
N SER A 17 -10.32 -8.87 -40.71
CA SER A 17 -9.37 -8.38 -39.72
C SER A 17 -7.91 -8.62 -40.14
N THR A 18 -7.04 -7.65 -39.85
CA THR A 18 -5.59 -7.75 -40.06
C THR A 18 -4.86 -8.53 -38.96
N VAL A 19 -5.59 -9.09 -37.99
CA VAL A 19 -5.04 -9.83 -36.84
C VAL A 19 -4.18 -11.03 -37.27
N HIS A 20 -4.59 -11.73 -38.33
CA HIS A 20 -3.77 -12.78 -38.95
C HIS A 20 -3.09 -12.24 -40.21
N ALA A 21 -1.85 -12.65 -40.44
CA ALA A 21 -1.07 -12.24 -41.61
C ALA A 21 -1.40 -13.10 -42.84
N SER A 22 -2.65 -13.06 -43.30
CA SER A 22 -3.14 -13.85 -44.44
C SER A 22 -3.09 -13.11 -45.79
N SER A 23 -2.72 -11.82 -45.79
CA SER A 23 -2.67 -11.00 -46.99
C SER A 23 -1.58 -11.44 -47.98
N GLU A 24 -1.75 -11.07 -49.25
CA GLU A 24 -0.82 -11.41 -50.33
C GLU A 24 0.61 -10.93 -50.07
N VAL A 25 0.77 -9.79 -49.39
CA VAL A 25 2.09 -9.24 -49.07
C VAL A 25 2.92 -10.18 -48.19
N TYR A 26 2.32 -10.80 -47.16
CA TYR A 26 3.05 -11.76 -46.32
C TYR A 26 3.33 -13.08 -47.02
N ARG A 27 2.49 -13.48 -47.99
CA ARG A 27 2.80 -14.62 -48.88
C ARG A 27 3.98 -14.29 -49.79
N ALA A 28 4.03 -13.09 -50.36
CA ALA A 28 5.14 -12.64 -51.18
C ALA A 28 6.45 -12.58 -50.36
N ILE A 29 6.41 -12.03 -49.14
CA ILE A 29 7.56 -12.05 -48.21
C ILE A 29 8.00 -13.48 -47.92
N SER A 30 7.06 -14.39 -47.63
CA SER A 30 7.39 -15.79 -47.36
C SER A 30 7.94 -16.53 -48.59
N ASN A 31 7.42 -16.27 -49.79
CA ASN A 31 7.91 -16.86 -51.06
C ASN A 31 9.39 -16.57 -51.32
N THR A 32 9.93 -15.46 -50.79
CA THR A 32 11.36 -15.16 -50.93
C THR A 32 12.27 -16.20 -50.25
N ALA A 33 11.75 -17.04 -49.36
CA ALA A 33 12.51 -18.15 -48.78
C ALA A 33 12.86 -19.24 -49.82
N SER A 34 12.09 -19.33 -50.91
CA SER A 34 12.23 -20.37 -51.95
C SER A 34 13.31 -20.04 -52.98
N ASP A 35 13.78 -18.80 -53.02
CA ASP A 35 14.86 -18.34 -53.90
C ASP A 35 15.86 -17.48 -53.10
N ALA A 36 17.03 -18.03 -52.84
CA ALA A 36 18.09 -17.35 -52.09
C ALA A 36 18.54 -16.01 -52.70
N SER A 37 18.33 -15.78 -54.01
CA SER A 37 18.65 -14.49 -54.65
C SER A 37 17.70 -13.34 -54.25
N GLN A 38 16.55 -13.67 -53.66
CA GLN A 38 15.56 -12.69 -53.17
C GLN A 38 15.88 -12.14 -51.78
N ARG A 39 16.89 -12.70 -51.09
CA ARG A 39 17.28 -12.34 -49.72
C ARG A 39 18.79 -12.14 -49.62
N THR A 40 19.22 -10.99 -49.12
CA THR A 40 20.62 -10.75 -48.75
C THR A 40 20.81 -10.98 -47.26
N LEU A 41 21.69 -11.90 -46.88
CA LEU A 41 22.06 -12.13 -45.48
C LEU A 41 22.88 -10.94 -44.95
N GLU A 42 22.37 -10.23 -43.95
CA GLU A 42 23.05 -9.09 -43.34
C GLU A 42 23.84 -9.48 -42.09
N THR A 43 23.29 -10.37 -41.26
CA THR A 43 23.91 -10.79 -40.01
C THR A 43 23.63 -12.26 -39.76
N SER A 44 24.65 -13.01 -39.34
CA SER A 44 24.52 -14.41 -38.92
C SER A 44 25.47 -14.72 -37.77
N PHE A 45 24.96 -15.35 -36.71
CA PHE A 45 25.76 -15.81 -35.58
C PHE A 45 25.08 -16.97 -34.84
N THR A 46 25.83 -17.62 -33.95
CA THR A 46 25.32 -18.68 -33.08
C THR A 46 25.40 -18.27 -31.62
N ILE A 47 24.29 -18.45 -30.90
CA ILE A 47 24.20 -18.27 -29.46
C ILE A 47 24.72 -19.53 -28.77
N ARG A 48 25.69 -19.38 -27.87
CA ARG A 48 26.29 -20.51 -27.16
C ARG A 48 25.26 -21.16 -26.23
N PRO A 49 25.35 -22.47 -25.95
CA PRO A 49 24.52 -23.12 -24.95
C PRO A 49 24.57 -22.38 -23.60
N CYS A 50 23.44 -22.31 -22.90
CA CYS A 50 23.33 -21.68 -21.58
C CYS A 50 23.76 -20.20 -21.57
N SER A 51 23.52 -19.48 -22.67
CA SER A 51 23.83 -18.05 -22.78
C SER A 51 22.77 -17.32 -23.61
N GLY A 52 22.76 -15.99 -23.51
CA GLY A 52 21.89 -15.12 -24.30
C GLY A 52 22.66 -14.12 -25.13
N GLN A 53 22.07 -13.71 -26.25
CA GLN A 53 22.60 -12.64 -27.10
C GLN A 53 21.45 -11.79 -27.63
N ALA A 54 21.65 -10.47 -27.69
CA ALA A 54 20.69 -9.52 -28.23
C ALA A 54 21.20 -8.84 -29.51
N TRP A 55 20.30 -8.54 -30.44
CA TRP A 55 20.58 -7.96 -31.75
C TRP A 55 19.37 -7.19 -32.29
N ILE A 56 19.60 -6.26 -33.20
CA ILE A 56 18.54 -5.47 -33.84
C ILE A 56 18.16 -6.11 -35.18
N VAL A 57 16.85 -6.16 -35.46
CA VAL A 57 16.27 -6.53 -36.74
C VAL A 57 15.48 -5.31 -37.26
N PRO A 58 15.91 -4.65 -38.34
CA PRO A 58 15.21 -3.49 -38.88
C PRO A 58 13.81 -3.85 -39.41
N ALA A 59 12.89 -2.88 -39.41
CA ALA A 59 11.57 -3.03 -40.02
C ALA A 59 11.71 -3.40 -41.51
N GLY A 60 10.94 -4.39 -41.97
CA GLY A 60 11.04 -4.87 -43.35
C GLY A 60 12.02 -6.03 -43.56
N HIS A 61 12.80 -6.42 -42.54
CA HIS A 61 13.71 -7.56 -42.61
C HIS A 61 13.07 -8.85 -42.09
N VAL A 62 13.68 -9.98 -42.45
CA VAL A 62 13.30 -11.31 -42.00
C VAL A 62 14.38 -11.85 -41.06
N CYS A 63 13.99 -12.31 -39.88
CA CYS A 63 14.88 -12.97 -38.92
C CYS A 63 14.51 -14.45 -38.80
N ARG A 64 15.51 -15.32 -38.89
CA ARG A 64 15.38 -16.77 -38.79
C ARG A 64 16.20 -17.28 -37.62
N LEU A 65 15.53 -17.98 -36.71
CA LEU A 65 16.13 -18.72 -35.61
C LEU A 65 16.28 -20.18 -36.03
N THR A 66 17.43 -20.81 -35.79
CA THR A 66 17.70 -22.18 -36.25
C THR A 66 18.29 -23.08 -35.16
N THR A 67 18.19 -24.39 -35.35
CA THR A 67 18.79 -25.42 -34.50
C THR A 67 20.00 -26.08 -35.19
N PRO A 68 21.16 -25.41 -35.32
CA PRO A 68 22.25 -25.86 -36.19
C PRO A 68 22.87 -27.21 -35.82
N LYS A 69 22.83 -27.60 -34.54
CA LYS A 69 23.45 -28.83 -34.02
C LYS A 69 22.46 -29.87 -33.48
N GLY A 70 21.16 -29.66 -33.67
CA GLY A 70 20.10 -30.53 -33.11
C GLY A 70 19.19 -29.80 -32.13
N PRO A 71 18.27 -30.53 -31.47
CA PRO A 71 17.21 -29.94 -30.66
C PRO A 71 17.76 -29.11 -29.51
N GLN A 72 17.24 -27.89 -29.40
CA GLN A 72 17.51 -26.92 -28.34
C GLN A 72 16.33 -25.97 -28.29
N VAL A 73 15.77 -25.74 -27.11
CA VAL A 73 14.72 -24.73 -26.91
C VAL A 73 15.34 -23.36 -26.64
N GLY A 74 14.63 -22.31 -27.02
CA GLY A 74 15.12 -20.94 -26.90
C GLY A 74 14.08 -19.97 -26.36
N ASP A 75 14.47 -19.12 -25.43
CA ASP A 75 13.59 -18.14 -24.80
C ASP A 75 13.80 -16.78 -25.47
N LEU A 76 12.80 -16.30 -26.22
CA LEU A 76 12.87 -15.07 -27.01
C LEU A 76 12.14 -13.91 -26.33
N ASN A 77 12.81 -12.77 -26.20
CA ASN A 77 12.22 -11.47 -25.93
C ASN A 77 12.36 -10.53 -27.13
N ILE A 78 11.39 -9.64 -27.30
CA ILE A 78 11.34 -8.68 -28.41
C ILE A 78 10.89 -7.34 -27.86
N TRP A 79 11.67 -6.30 -28.13
CA TRP A 79 11.34 -4.90 -27.86
C TRP A 79 11.28 -4.13 -29.17
N ASN A 80 10.58 -3.00 -29.19
CA ASN A 80 10.86 -1.99 -30.20
C ASN A 80 12.28 -1.44 -29.97
N ALA A 81 13.12 -1.45 -31.00
CA ALA A 81 14.53 -1.04 -30.91
C ALA A 81 14.70 0.42 -30.48
N ASN A 82 13.75 1.27 -30.83
CA ASN A 82 13.77 2.70 -30.55
C ASN A 82 12.97 3.08 -29.30
N ASN A 83 12.19 2.14 -28.74
CA ASN A 83 11.37 2.35 -27.55
C ASN A 83 11.26 1.07 -26.72
N PRO A 84 12.14 0.84 -25.75
CA PRO A 84 12.13 -0.40 -24.97
C PRO A 84 10.95 -0.53 -23.99
N ARG A 85 10.12 0.50 -23.83
CA ARG A 85 8.84 0.38 -23.11
C ARG A 85 7.81 -0.38 -23.94
N GLU A 86 7.95 -0.39 -25.26
CA GLU A 86 7.17 -1.21 -26.18
C GLU A 86 7.86 -2.56 -26.37
N ARG A 87 7.20 -3.64 -25.95
CA ARG A 87 7.77 -5.00 -25.94
C ARG A 87 6.71 -6.07 -26.10
N LEU A 88 7.13 -7.29 -26.43
CA LEU A 88 6.25 -8.44 -26.59
C LEU A 88 5.37 -8.63 -25.36
N TRP A 89 4.07 -8.77 -25.61
CA TRP A 89 3.09 -9.08 -24.59
C TRP A 89 2.54 -10.50 -24.81
N ALA A 90 3.25 -11.48 -24.27
CA ALA A 90 2.92 -12.91 -24.41
C ALA A 90 1.47 -13.21 -24.02
N ALA A 91 0.99 -12.65 -22.90
CA ALA A 91 -0.38 -12.86 -22.44
C ALA A 91 -1.45 -12.37 -23.42
N ARG A 92 -1.25 -11.22 -24.07
CA ARG A 92 -2.21 -10.68 -25.05
C ARG A 92 -2.12 -11.41 -26.38
N THR A 93 -0.91 -11.73 -26.82
CA THR A 93 -0.67 -12.57 -28.00
C THR A 93 -1.39 -13.92 -27.84
N ARG A 94 -1.31 -14.53 -26.65
CA ARG A 94 -2.02 -15.76 -26.31
C ARG A 94 -3.54 -15.64 -26.34
N GLN A 95 -4.08 -14.51 -25.90
CA GLN A 95 -5.51 -14.26 -25.94
C GLN A 95 -6.05 -14.04 -27.36
N ILE A 96 -5.26 -13.38 -28.22
CA ILE A 96 -5.63 -13.07 -29.60
C ILE A 96 -5.48 -14.30 -30.50
N HIS A 97 -4.39 -15.06 -30.34
CA HIS A 97 -4.07 -16.23 -31.16
C HIS A 97 -4.38 -17.54 -30.44
N ALA A 98 -3.42 -18.06 -29.68
CA ALA A 98 -3.55 -19.30 -28.90
C ALA A 98 -2.42 -19.40 -27.87
N SER A 99 -2.45 -20.42 -27.00
CA SER A 99 -1.35 -20.75 -26.09
C SER A 99 0.00 -20.93 -26.79
N HIS A 100 -0.03 -21.31 -28.07
CA HIS A 100 1.13 -21.56 -28.91
C HIS A 100 0.93 -20.89 -30.26
N VAL A 101 2.00 -20.32 -30.82
CA VAL A 101 1.95 -19.55 -32.07
C VAL A 101 2.69 -20.27 -33.19
N SER A 102 2.29 -20.01 -34.43
CA SER A 102 3.01 -20.51 -35.61
C SER A 102 2.71 -19.60 -36.80
N VAL A 103 3.01 -20.05 -38.01
CA VAL A 103 2.97 -19.25 -39.24
C VAL A 103 1.63 -18.52 -39.43
N GLY A 104 1.71 -17.23 -39.73
CA GLY A 104 0.55 -16.34 -39.90
C GLY A 104 0.06 -15.68 -38.60
N ASP A 105 0.54 -16.11 -37.43
CA ASP A 105 0.30 -15.39 -36.18
C ASP A 105 1.25 -14.20 -36.03
N ARG A 106 0.83 -13.22 -35.23
CA ARG A 106 1.58 -12.00 -34.94
C ARG A 106 1.97 -11.96 -33.48
N LEU A 107 3.14 -11.43 -33.17
CA LEU A 107 3.58 -11.18 -31.81
C LEU A 107 3.29 -9.72 -31.45
N TRP A 108 2.39 -9.51 -30.48
CA TRP A 108 1.82 -8.19 -30.19
C TRP A 108 2.59 -7.46 -29.09
N SER A 109 2.72 -6.14 -29.23
CA SER A 109 3.28 -5.28 -28.17
C SER A 109 2.31 -5.03 -27.01
N ASN A 110 2.87 -4.65 -25.86
CA ASN A 110 2.15 -4.28 -24.65
C ASN A 110 1.37 -2.96 -24.79
N LEU A 111 0.49 -2.68 -23.83
CA LEU A 111 -0.19 -1.38 -23.74
C LEU A 111 0.79 -0.26 -23.36
N PRO A 112 0.57 0.97 -23.85
CA PRO A 112 -0.55 1.41 -24.69
C PRO A 112 -0.36 1.15 -26.20
N TYR A 113 0.72 0.48 -26.61
CA TYR A 113 1.14 0.40 -28.01
C TYR A 113 0.34 -0.61 -28.84
N LEU A 114 -0.01 -1.77 -28.27
CA LEU A 114 -0.84 -2.85 -28.83
C LEU A 114 -0.84 -2.91 -30.38
N ARG A 115 0.33 -3.17 -30.96
CA ARG A 115 0.52 -3.38 -32.40
C ARG A 115 1.43 -4.58 -32.67
N PRO A 116 1.42 -5.15 -33.87
CA PRO A 116 2.35 -6.23 -34.22
C PRO A 116 3.81 -5.74 -34.16
N LEU A 117 4.66 -6.46 -33.44
CA LEU A 117 6.12 -6.26 -33.48
C LEU A 117 6.75 -7.09 -34.59
N VAL A 118 6.33 -8.35 -34.70
CA VAL A 118 6.78 -9.27 -35.73
C VAL A 118 5.64 -10.19 -36.18
N THR A 119 5.78 -10.74 -37.37
CA THR A 119 4.83 -11.68 -37.99
C THR A 119 5.55 -12.97 -38.37
N ILE A 120 5.03 -14.13 -37.97
CA ILE A 120 5.67 -15.41 -38.23
C ILE A 120 5.46 -15.80 -39.69
N THR A 121 6.53 -15.85 -40.48
CA THR A 121 6.50 -16.14 -41.92
C THR A 121 6.94 -17.56 -42.26
N GLY A 122 7.57 -18.27 -41.34
CA GLY A 122 7.93 -19.67 -41.52
C GLY A 122 8.17 -20.38 -40.18
N ASP A 123 7.79 -21.65 -40.13
CA ASP A 123 7.98 -22.52 -38.99
C ASP A 123 8.07 -23.95 -39.53
N SER A 124 9.25 -24.54 -39.49
CA SER A 124 9.48 -25.86 -40.07
C SER A 124 8.76 -26.96 -39.28
N LEU A 125 8.61 -26.81 -37.96
CA LEU A 125 7.80 -27.70 -37.13
C LEU A 125 6.29 -27.46 -37.38
N GLY A 126 5.92 -26.21 -37.67
CA GLY A 126 4.60 -25.75 -38.10
C GLY A 126 4.22 -26.14 -39.53
N GLY A 127 5.08 -26.87 -40.26
CA GLY A 127 4.76 -27.44 -41.58
C GLY A 127 5.37 -26.72 -42.77
N GLY A 128 6.19 -25.68 -42.56
CA GLY A 128 6.95 -24.99 -43.61
C GLY A 128 6.78 -23.48 -43.63
N GLN A 129 6.85 -22.89 -44.82
CA GLN A 129 6.70 -21.46 -45.05
C GLN A 129 5.22 -21.05 -45.15
N LEU A 130 4.89 -19.78 -44.87
CA LEU A 130 3.52 -19.26 -44.90
C LEU A 130 2.78 -19.54 -46.21
N HIS A 131 3.47 -19.36 -47.33
CA HIS A 131 2.93 -19.62 -48.66
C HIS A 131 2.64 -21.10 -48.95
N GLU A 132 3.22 -22.02 -48.18
CA GLU A 132 3.05 -23.48 -48.31
C GLU A 132 1.98 -24.04 -47.36
N VAL A 133 1.74 -23.35 -46.24
CA VAL A 133 0.94 -23.87 -45.10
C VAL A 133 -0.43 -23.21 -45.00
N LEU A 134 -0.64 -22.01 -45.54
CA LEU A 134 -1.94 -21.34 -45.56
C LEU A 134 -2.61 -21.46 -46.93
N ASP A 135 -3.86 -21.96 -46.96
CA ASP A 135 -4.71 -21.92 -48.17
C ASP A 135 -5.18 -20.50 -48.49
N ALA A 136 -5.84 -20.27 -49.65
CA ALA A 136 -6.25 -18.94 -50.11
C ALA A 136 -7.17 -18.21 -49.10
N GLU A 137 -7.88 -18.96 -48.28
CA GLU A 137 -8.79 -18.50 -47.23
C GLU A 137 -8.09 -18.22 -45.89
N GLY A 138 -6.77 -18.45 -45.80
CA GLY A 138 -5.95 -18.15 -44.62
C GLY A 138 -6.01 -19.24 -43.53
N LYS A 139 -6.47 -20.44 -43.87
CA LYS A 139 -6.54 -21.58 -42.95
C LYS A 139 -5.31 -22.47 -43.11
N ARG A 140 -4.79 -22.97 -41.98
CA ARG A 140 -3.63 -23.87 -41.95
C ARG A 140 -3.99 -25.26 -42.47
N THR A 141 -3.22 -25.75 -43.43
CA THR A 141 -3.40 -27.07 -44.06
C THR A 141 -2.41 -28.13 -43.57
N LYS A 142 -1.31 -27.73 -42.92
CA LYS A 142 -0.24 -28.60 -42.38
C LYS A 142 0.28 -28.07 -41.03
N GLY A 143 0.92 -28.92 -40.22
CA GLY A 143 1.69 -28.50 -39.03
C GLY A 143 1.84 -29.57 -37.95
N PHE A 144 2.65 -29.26 -36.92
CA PHE A 144 2.98 -30.14 -35.78
C PHE A 144 1.77 -30.80 -35.10
N GLY A 145 0.63 -30.11 -35.06
CA GLY A 145 -0.58 -30.58 -34.39
C GLY A 145 -0.50 -30.47 -32.87
N THR A 146 -1.13 -31.41 -32.19
CA THR A 146 -1.09 -31.59 -30.72
C THR A 146 -0.53 -32.99 -30.43
N THR A 147 0.35 -33.10 -29.44
CA THR A 147 0.83 -34.41 -28.96
C THR A 147 -0.32 -35.21 -28.33
N GLN A 148 -0.08 -36.49 -28.04
CA GLN A 148 -1.06 -37.34 -27.34
C GLN A 148 -1.47 -36.79 -25.96
N TRP A 149 -0.63 -35.94 -25.35
CA TRP A 149 -0.87 -35.29 -24.06
C TRP A 149 -1.44 -33.87 -24.20
N GLY A 150 -1.73 -33.43 -25.43
CA GLY A 150 -2.22 -32.08 -25.71
C GLY A 150 -1.13 -31.01 -25.83
N GLY A 151 0.15 -31.40 -25.87
CA GLY A 151 1.28 -30.50 -26.02
C GLY A 151 1.36 -29.88 -27.42
N ARG A 152 1.82 -28.64 -27.53
CA ARG A 152 2.04 -27.92 -28.80
C ARG A 152 3.39 -27.21 -28.76
N VAL A 153 3.91 -26.77 -29.92
CA VAL A 153 5.24 -26.15 -30.04
C VAL A 153 5.16 -24.62 -30.14
N HIS A 154 6.18 -23.91 -29.63
CA HIS A 154 6.29 -22.44 -29.58
C HIS A 154 5.34 -21.77 -28.58
N ASP A 155 5.65 -21.94 -27.30
CA ASP A 155 4.75 -21.64 -26.19
C ASP A 155 4.77 -20.19 -25.68
N LEU A 156 3.60 -19.69 -25.28
CA LEU A 156 3.34 -18.42 -24.58
C LEU A 156 2.68 -18.60 -23.19
N LEU A 157 2.54 -19.85 -22.69
CA LEU A 157 2.05 -20.18 -21.36
C LEU A 157 3.15 -19.99 -20.31
N GLY A 158 4.37 -20.43 -20.61
CA GLY A 158 5.54 -20.27 -19.77
C GLY A 158 6.06 -18.83 -19.71
N THR A 159 6.80 -18.52 -18.64
CA THR A 159 7.44 -17.21 -18.43
C THR A 159 8.89 -17.21 -18.92
N ARG A 160 9.71 -18.08 -18.34
CA ARG A 160 11.12 -18.45 -18.63
C ARG A 160 11.67 -19.20 -17.42
N CYS A 161 12.69 -20.04 -17.57
CA CYS A 161 13.39 -20.55 -16.40
C CYS A 161 14.18 -19.41 -15.74
N ASP A 162 14.18 -19.38 -14.41
CA ASP A 162 14.74 -18.27 -13.64
C ASP A 162 15.41 -18.75 -12.33
N PRO A 163 16.43 -18.02 -11.84
CA PRO A 163 17.17 -18.42 -10.65
C PRO A 163 16.34 -18.33 -9.36
N TYR A 164 15.23 -17.58 -9.36
CA TYR A 164 14.41 -17.35 -8.17
C TYR A 164 13.52 -18.55 -7.87
N VAL A 165 12.86 -19.12 -8.89
CA VAL A 165 12.09 -20.36 -8.76
C VAL A 165 13.03 -21.51 -8.43
N ASN A 166 14.23 -21.55 -9.01
CA ASN A 166 15.22 -22.56 -8.65
C ASN A 166 15.66 -22.46 -7.18
N LEU A 167 15.90 -21.24 -6.68
CA LEU A 167 16.23 -21.01 -5.28
C LEU A 167 15.05 -21.38 -4.35
N LEU A 168 13.83 -21.03 -4.74
CA LEU A 168 12.61 -21.30 -3.98
C LEU A 168 12.33 -22.80 -3.86
N MET A 169 12.48 -23.55 -4.96
CA MET A 169 12.09 -24.96 -5.04
C MET A 169 13.24 -25.92 -4.73
N GLY A 170 14.46 -25.62 -5.18
CA GLY A 170 15.63 -26.49 -5.09
C GLY A 170 16.71 -26.01 -4.10
N GLY A 171 16.64 -24.77 -3.60
CA GLY A 171 17.62 -24.22 -2.65
C GLY A 171 19.01 -23.93 -3.23
N GLU A 172 19.22 -24.16 -4.53
CA GLU A 172 20.50 -23.93 -5.21
C GLU A 172 20.52 -22.63 -6.03
N SER A 173 21.64 -21.91 -5.95
CA SER A 173 21.91 -20.72 -6.76
C SER A 173 22.58 -21.11 -8.08
N PHE A 174 21.80 -21.27 -9.15
CA PHE A 174 22.30 -21.49 -10.51
C PHE A 174 22.00 -20.27 -11.38
N ASP A 175 23.03 -19.66 -11.99
CA ASP A 175 22.93 -18.35 -12.67
C ASP A 175 23.06 -18.41 -14.22
N PHE A 176 22.69 -19.54 -14.82
CA PHE A 176 22.61 -19.70 -16.29
C PHE A 176 21.20 -19.97 -16.81
N HIS A 177 20.19 -19.64 -15.99
CA HIS A 177 18.79 -19.64 -16.38
C HIS A 177 18.51 -18.62 -17.49
N CYS A 178 17.45 -18.85 -18.27
CA CYS A 178 17.05 -17.98 -19.37
C CYS A 178 16.82 -16.54 -18.93
N HIS A 179 16.25 -16.34 -17.73
CA HIS A 179 16.14 -15.01 -17.12
C HIS A 179 17.49 -14.28 -17.06
N SER A 180 18.48 -14.86 -16.38
CA SER A 180 19.82 -14.27 -16.25
C SER A 180 20.53 -14.09 -17.60
N ASN A 181 20.36 -15.05 -18.51
CA ASN A 181 20.93 -14.99 -19.86
C ASN A 181 20.38 -13.82 -20.67
N LEU A 182 19.06 -13.63 -20.64
CA LEU A 182 18.38 -12.51 -21.29
C LEU A 182 18.81 -11.19 -20.67
N THR A 183 18.80 -11.09 -19.34
CA THR A 183 19.26 -9.91 -18.59
C THR A 183 20.65 -9.49 -19.06
N ARG A 184 21.63 -10.40 -19.02
CA ARG A 184 23.01 -10.11 -19.45
C ARG A 184 23.09 -9.68 -20.92
N SER A 185 22.25 -10.26 -21.79
CA SER A 185 22.29 -10.00 -23.22
C SER A 185 21.79 -8.60 -23.60
N VAL A 186 20.88 -8.02 -22.81
CA VAL A 186 20.26 -6.73 -23.11
C VAL A 186 20.92 -5.55 -22.39
N LEU A 187 21.77 -5.80 -21.39
CA LEU A 187 22.57 -4.75 -20.71
C LEU A 187 23.31 -3.82 -21.68
N PRO A 188 23.96 -4.31 -22.77
CA PRO A 188 24.66 -3.43 -23.72
C PRO A 188 23.72 -2.46 -24.48
N TYR A 189 22.42 -2.77 -24.53
CA TYR A 189 21.40 -1.93 -25.17
C TYR A 189 20.72 -0.98 -24.17
N GLY A 190 21.26 -0.84 -22.95
CA GLY A 190 20.75 0.06 -21.92
C GLY A 190 19.52 -0.47 -21.18
N LEU A 191 19.16 -1.74 -21.39
CA LEU A 191 18.06 -2.41 -20.70
C LEU A 191 18.56 -3.13 -19.45
N THR A 192 17.64 -3.36 -18.52
CA THR A 192 17.91 -4.00 -17.23
C THR A 192 17.10 -5.29 -17.09
N GLU A 193 17.32 -6.02 -15.99
CA GLU A 193 16.54 -7.19 -15.64
C GLU A 193 15.01 -6.93 -15.62
N LEU A 194 14.59 -5.72 -15.22
CA LEU A 194 13.19 -5.31 -15.18
C LEU A 194 12.53 -5.20 -16.57
N ASP A 195 13.34 -5.10 -17.62
CA ASP A 195 12.88 -4.99 -18.99
C ASP A 195 12.67 -6.38 -19.64
N VAL A 196 13.28 -7.43 -19.06
CA VAL A 196 13.06 -8.83 -19.43
C VAL A 196 11.63 -9.23 -19.07
N HIS A 197 10.92 -9.78 -20.04
CA HIS A 197 9.49 -10.08 -19.95
C HIS A 197 9.22 -11.54 -20.29
N ASP A 198 7.96 -11.96 -20.12
CA ASP A 198 7.54 -13.31 -20.48
C ASP A 198 7.86 -13.60 -21.95
N VAL A 199 8.47 -14.75 -22.18
CA VAL A 199 9.13 -15.08 -23.44
C VAL A 199 8.17 -15.72 -24.43
N LEU A 200 8.58 -15.77 -25.69
CA LEU A 200 8.16 -16.84 -26.59
C LEU A 200 9.17 -17.99 -26.43
N ASN A 201 8.71 -19.17 -26.01
CA ASN A 201 9.55 -20.36 -25.86
C ASN A 201 9.64 -21.10 -27.20
N VAL A 202 10.61 -20.73 -28.03
CA VAL A 202 10.80 -21.27 -29.39
C VAL A 202 11.31 -22.71 -29.31
N PHE A 203 10.75 -23.59 -30.17
CA PHE A 203 11.00 -25.03 -30.25
C PHE A 203 10.59 -25.86 -29.03
N GLN A 204 10.08 -25.22 -27.98
CA GLN A 204 9.61 -25.87 -26.77
C GLN A 204 8.21 -26.45 -26.96
N VAL A 205 7.97 -27.66 -26.45
CA VAL A 205 6.64 -28.30 -26.45
C VAL A 205 6.05 -28.29 -25.05
N THR A 206 4.86 -27.71 -24.89
CA THR A 206 4.21 -27.57 -23.57
C THR A 206 2.70 -27.71 -23.66
N GLY A 207 2.06 -27.91 -22.51
CA GLY A 207 0.62 -27.99 -22.39
C GLY A 207 0.14 -27.88 -20.94
N LEU A 208 -1.16 -28.08 -20.75
CA LEU A 208 -1.78 -28.20 -19.44
C LEU A 208 -2.34 -29.61 -19.30
N ASP A 209 -2.08 -30.26 -18.16
CA ASP A 209 -2.67 -31.56 -17.85
C ASP A 209 -4.15 -31.46 -17.46
N GLU A 210 -4.76 -32.59 -17.09
CA GLU A 210 -6.19 -32.65 -16.70
C GLU A 210 -6.52 -31.82 -15.45
N GLU A 211 -5.53 -31.52 -14.61
CA GLU A 211 -5.64 -30.72 -13.39
C GLU A 211 -5.32 -29.23 -13.66
N GLY A 212 -4.94 -28.90 -14.90
CA GLY A 212 -4.55 -27.56 -15.32
C GLY A 212 -3.12 -27.19 -14.95
N LYS A 213 -2.24 -28.17 -14.66
CA LYS A 213 -0.82 -27.93 -14.36
C LYS A 213 -0.01 -27.90 -15.65
N TYR A 214 0.99 -27.01 -15.66
CA TYR A 214 1.88 -26.82 -16.79
C TYR A 214 2.91 -27.95 -16.90
N PHE A 215 3.01 -28.57 -18.07
CA PHE A 215 3.99 -29.61 -18.37
C PHE A 215 4.86 -29.24 -19.57
N MET A 216 6.02 -29.89 -19.69
CA MET A 216 6.93 -29.77 -20.82
C MET A 216 7.23 -31.15 -21.40
N GLU A 217 7.39 -31.24 -22.72
CA GLU A 217 7.84 -32.45 -23.43
C GLU A 217 9.18 -32.22 -24.12
N THR A 218 9.83 -33.31 -24.52
CA THR A 218 11.07 -33.24 -25.30
C THR A 218 10.83 -32.53 -26.63
N SER A 219 11.68 -31.56 -26.95
CA SER A 219 11.60 -30.83 -28.21
C SER A 219 11.77 -31.78 -29.41
N PRO A 220 10.87 -31.72 -30.41
CA PRO A 220 10.93 -32.54 -31.62
C PRO A 220 11.95 -32.01 -32.64
N ALA A 221 12.60 -30.88 -32.36
CA ALA A 221 13.48 -30.21 -33.30
C ALA A 221 14.66 -31.10 -33.73
N ARG A 222 15.10 -30.93 -34.96
CA ARG A 222 16.23 -31.65 -35.57
C ARG A 222 17.29 -30.64 -36.02
N PRO A 223 18.50 -31.07 -36.39
CA PRO A 223 19.47 -30.17 -36.98
C PRO A 223 18.89 -29.46 -38.22
N GLY A 224 18.86 -28.13 -38.21
CA GLY A 224 18.37 -27.31 -39.33
C GLY A 224 16.89 -26.93 -39.28
N GLU A 225 16.14 -27.31 -38.24
CA GLU A 225 14.80 -26.74 -38.02
C GLU A 225 14.90 -25.23 -37.76
N TYR A 226 13.83 -24.50 -38.12
CA TYR A 226 13.81 -23.05 -38.06
C TYR A 226 12.46 -22.48 -37.61
N PHE A 227 12.54 -21.29 -37.01
CA PHE A 227 11.42 -20.41 -36.73
C PHE A 227 11.74 -19.03 -37.28
N GLU A 228 10.92 -18.53 -38.20
CA GLU A 228 11.18 -17.33 -38.99
C GLU A 228 10.06 -16.30 -38.82
N PHE A 229 10.46 -15.05 -38.62
CA PHE A 229 9.54 -13.92 -38.55
C PHE A 229 10.02 -12.72 -39.36
N PHE A 230 9.06 -11.97 -39.86
CA PHE A 230 9.24 -10.66 -40.48
C PHE A 230 9.08 -9.57 -39.41
N ALA A 231 9.99 -8.60 -39.39
CA ALA A 231 9.97 -7.46 -38.46
C ALA A 231 9.03 -6.38 -38.97
N GLU A 232 7.94 -6.13 -38.23
CA GLU A 232 6.93 -5.13 -38.59
C GLU A 232 7.36 -3.71 -38.21
N VAL A 233 8.18 -3.60 -37.17
CA VAL A 233 8.84 -2.37 -36.72
C VAL A 233 10.32 -2.68 -36.51
N ASP A 234 11.15 -1.67 -36.26
CA ASP A 234 12.52 -1.92 -35.80
C ASP A 234 12.45 -2.63 -34.45
N VAL A 235 12.97 -3.85 -34.36
CA VAL A 235 12.93 -4.64 -33.13
C VAL A 235 14.32 -4.94 -32.59
N LEU A 236 14.48 -4.83 -31.28
CA LEU A 236 15.58 -5.42 -30.54
C LEU A 236 15.12 -6.81 -30.10
N CYS A 237 15.79 -7.86 -30.56
CA CYS A 237 15.55 -9.23 -30.13
C CYS A 237 16.62 -9.66 -29.13
N ALA A 238 16.25 -10.48 -28.16
CA ALA A 238 17.19 -11.21 -27.32
C ALA A 238 16.73 -12.67 -27.18
N LEU A 239 17.65 -13.60 -27.39
CA LEU A 239 17.36 -15.03 -27.33
C LEU A 239 18.34 -15.72 -26.39
N SER A 240 17.81 -16.51 -25.46
CA SER A 240 18.59 -17.38 -24.58
C SER A 240 18.52 -18.84 -25.06
N ALA A 241 19.67 -19.49 -25.24
CA ALA A 241 19.73 -20.94 -25.41
C ALA A 241 19.54 -21.62 -24.04
N CYS A 242 18.34 -22.16 -23.81
CA CYS A 242 17.90 -22.62 -22.50
C CYS A 242 18.80 -23.72 -21.90
N PRO A 243 19.18 -23.63 -20.60
CA PRO A 243 19.97 -24.67 -19.95
C PRO A 243 19.24 -26.00 -19.80
N GLY A 244 17.91 -26.04 -19.97
CA GLY A 244 17.14 -27.28 -20.07
C GLY A 244 17.39 -28.07 -21.37
N GLY A 245 18.13 -27.51 -22.33
CA GLY A 245 18.50 -28.18 -23.58
C GLY A 245 17.29 -28.46 -24.47
N ASP A 246 17.03 -29.73 -24.72
CA ASP A 246 15.84 -30.24 -25.42
C ASP A 246 14.69 -30.64 -24.48
N LEU A 247 14.85 -30.41 -23.17
CA LEU A 247 13.90 -30.75 -22.09
C LEU A 247 13.65 -32.26 -21.86
N SER A 248 14.46 -33.14 -22.46
CA SER A 248 14.37 -34.59 -22.21
C SER A 248 14.81 -35.03 -20.81
N ASN A 249 15.59 -34.21 -20.10
CA ASN A 249 16.11 -34.48 -18.76
C ASN A 249 15.63 -33.46 -17.71
N TRP A 250 14.50 -32.78 -17.95
CA TRP A 250 13.94 -31.78 -17.04
C TRP A 250 13.13 -32.43 -15.90
N GLY A 251 13.35 -32.02 -14.65
CA GLY A 251 12.60 -32.50 -13.48
C GLY A 251 13.34 -32.29 -12.15
N TRP A 252 12.61 -32.32 -11.02
CA TRP A 252 13.15 -32.08 -9.67
C TRP A 252 13.49 -33.35 -8.89
N GLU A 253 12.91 -34.50 -9.25
CA GLU A 253 12.92 -35.69 -8.40
C GLU A 253 14.08 -36.67 -8.65
N GLU A 254 14.93 -36.46 -9.65
CA GLU A 254 16.14 -37.25 -9.85
C GLU A 254 17.07 -36.59 -10.89
N LYS A 255 18.38 -36.52 -10.58
CA LYS A 255 19.58 -36.15 -11.39
C LYS A 255 20.22 -34.80 -10.99
N GLY A 256 21.49 -34.72 -10.62
CA GLY A 256 22.63 -35.58 -10.94
C GLY A 256 23.23 -35.20 -12.31
N GLU A 257 24.07 -34.17 -12.33
CA GLU A 257 25.19 -33.93 -13.28
C GLU A 257 24.97 -33.90 -14.81
N ASN A 258 23.77 -34.21 -15.37
CA ASN A 258 23.60 -34.51 -16.81
C ASN A 258 22.80 -33.52 -17.69
N MET A 259 22.24 -32.42 -17.16
CA MET A 259 21.48 -31.47 -18.01
C MET A 259 22.34 -30.77 -19.08
N GLY A 260 23.63 -30.53 -18.81
CA GLY A 260 24.55 -29.96 -19.80
C GLY A 260 24.69 -30.80 -21.08
N ALA A 261 24.49 -32.12 -20.99
CA ALA A 261 24.66 -33.05 -22.11
C ALA A 261 23.61 -32.87 -23.24
N THR A 262 22.47 -32.24 -22.95
CA THR A 262 21.40 -31.98 -23.93
C THR A 262 21.40 -30.54 -24.45
N THR A 263 22.34 -29.70 -24.00
CA THR A 263 22.43 -28.29 -24.41
C THR A 263 23.23 -28.11 -25.70
N ARG A 264 22.69 -27.33 -26.64
CA ARG A 264 23.25 -27.09 -27.98
C ARG A 264 23.09 -25.61 -28.34
N PRO A 265 23.88 -25.07 -29.30
CA PRO A 265 23.73 -23.68 -29.72
C PRO A 265 22.47 -23.45 -30.57
N LEU A 266 21.95 -22.23 -30.55
CA LEU A 266 20.92 -21.72 -31.47
C LEU A 266 21.56 -20.81 -32.52
N GLY A 267 21.08 -20.86 -33.76
CA GLY A 267 21.50 -19.96 -34.83
C GLY A 267 20.54 -18.79 -35.01
N VAL A 268 21.07 -17.65 -35.47
CA VAL A 268 20.32 -16.45 -35.80
C VAL A 268 20.81 -15.95 -37.16
N GLU A 269 19.89 -15.70 -38.08
CA GLU A 269 20.14 -15.17 -39.42
C GLU A 269 19.17 -14.01 -39.70
N VAL A 270 19.68 -12.85 -40.12
CA VAL A 270 18.87 -11.68 -40.48
C VAL A 270 19.06 -11.37 -41.97
N TYR A 271 17.94 -11.31 -42.69
CA TYR A 271 17.89 -11.13 -44.13
C TYR A 271 17.18 -9.83 -44.52
N LYS A 272 17.79 -9.11 -45.45
CA LYS A 272 17.15 -8.00 -46.17
C LYS A 272 16.54 -8.51 -47.47
N LEU A 273 15.32 -8.09 -47.79
CA LEU A 273 14.68 -8.40 -49.07
C LEU A 273 15.34 -7.59 -50.20
N THR A 274 15.70 -8.25 -51.31
CA THR A 274 16.42 -7.59 -52.42
C THR A 274 15.49 -6.81 -53.35
N ASN A 275 14.25 -7.27 -53.52
CA ASN A 275 13.26 -6.63 -54.37
C ASN A 275 12.34 -5.70 -53.55
N PRO A 276 12.44 -4.37 -53.70
CA PRO A 276 11.62 -3.43 -52.94
C PRO A 276 10.12 -3.51 -53.28
N ASN A 277 9.76 -4.02 -54.47
CA ASN A 277 8.35 -4.13 -54.88
C ASN A 277 7.56 -5.12 -54.00
N ILE A 278 8.23 -6.02 -53.28
CA ILE A 278 7.58 -6.96 -52.36
C ILE A 278 6.89 -6.23 -51.21
N LEU A 279 7.42 -5.07 -50.80
CA LEU A 279 6.90 -4.26 -49.70
C LEU A 279 6.05 -3.08 -50.19
N GLU A 280 5.74 -2.96 -51.48
CA GLU A 280 5.02 -1.81 -52.06
C GLU A 280 3.66 -1.54 -51.39
N ASN A 281 2.97 -2.61 -50.98
CA ASN A 281 1.66 -2.55 -50.32
C ASN A 281 1.73 -2.80 -48.80
N TRP A 282 2.93 -2.84 -48.21
CA TRP A 282 3.11 -2.97 -46.77
C TRP A 282 3.35 -1.59 -46.15
N LYS A 283 2.77 -1.38 -44.97
CA LYS A 283 3.01 -0.20 -44.14
C LYS A 283 3.30 -0.66 -42.71
N GLU A 284 4.33 -0.06 -42.11
CA GLU A 284 4.62 -0.23 -40.68
C GLU A 284 3.37 0.05 -39.83
N PRO A 285 3.00 -0.86 -38.89
CA PRO A 285 1.80 -0.70 -38.09
C PRO A 285 1.95 0.44 -37.07
N GLU A 286 0.92 1.28 -36.96
CA GLU A 286 0.87 2.36 -35.97
C GLU A 286 0.15 1.89 -34.68
N PRO A 287 0.51 2.41 -33.49
CA PRO A 287 -0.23 2.16 -32.27
C PRO A 287 -1.71 2.59 -32.41
N PRO A 288 -2.66 1.90 -31.77
CA PRO A 288 -4.06 2.26 -31.87
C PRO A 288 -4.29 3.62 -31.23
N ASN A 289 -4.87 4.54 -32.00
CA ASN A 289 -5.23 5.87 -31.52
C ASN A 289 -6.53 5.80 -30.71
N ILE A 290 -6.44 5.20 -29.51
CA ILE A 290 -7.50 5.28 -28.52
C ILE A 290 -7.43 6.70 -27.95
N VAL A 291 -8.56 7.41 -27.93
CA VAL A 291 -8.68 8.69 -27.25
C VAL A 291 -8.20 8.47 -25.82
N ALA A 292 -6.95 8.85 -25.56
CA ALA A 292 -6.34 8.74 -24.24
C ALA A 292 -7.31 9.37 -23.26
N PHE A 293 -7.44 8.79 -22.06
CA PHE A 293 -8.18 9.40 -20.96
C PHE A 293 -7.70 10.85 -20.86
N LYS A 294 -8.50 11.78 -21.41
CA LYS A 294 -8.43 13.18 -21.06
C LYS A 294 -8.82 13.19 -19.60
N VAL A 295 -7.81 13.11 -18.74
CA VAL A 295 -7.90 13.79 -17.46
C VAL A 295 -7.99 15.25 -17.85
N GLU A 296 -9.21 15.72 -18.08
CA GLU A 296 -9.48 17.14 -17.96
C GLU A 296 -9.12 17.48 -16.52
N ILE A 297 -7.91 17.99 -16.34
CA ILE A 297 -7.64 18.94 -15.28
C ILE A 297 -8.60 20.09 -15.59
N ILE A 298 -9.79 20.03 -14.98
CA ILE A 298 -10.67 21.19 -14.90
C ILE A 298 -9.91 22.15 -13.98
N VAL A 299 -9.11 23.01 -14.60
CA VAL A 299 -8.81 24.31 -14.03
C VAL A 299 -10.13 25.07 -14.18
N GLU A 300 -10.87 25.19 -13.08
CA GLU A 300 -12.14 25.91 -13.06
C GLU A 300 -11.84 27.41 -13.23
N SER A 301 -11.81 27.86 -14.48
CA SER A 301 -12.01 29.25 -14.85
C SER A 301 -12.96 29.30 -16.04
N ASP A 302 -14.15 29.83 -15.77
CA ASP A 302 -15.17 30.33 -16.71
C ASP A 302 -16.13 29.32 -17.36
N LEU A 303 -17.20 29.01 -16.63
CA LEU A 303 -18.51 28.67 -17.21
C LEU A 303 -19.59 29.57 -16.59
N ALA A 304 -19.69 30.80 -17.13
CA ALA A 304 -20.88 31.62 -16.97
C ALA A 304 -21.97 31.13 -17.93
N ILE A 305 -23.13 30.87 -17.34
CA ILE A 305 -24.39 30.47 -17.96
C ILE A 305 -24.86 31.54 -18.95
N GLY A 306 -25.18 31.14 -20.18
CA GLY A 306 -25.81 31.99 -21.17
C GLY A 306 -26.90 31.25 -21.94
N GLY A 307 -28.15 31.42 -21.51
CA GLY A 307 -29.32 30.95 -22.22
C GLY A 307 -29.57 31.73 -23.52
N ASP A 308 -29.62 30.97 -24.61
CA ASP A 308 -30.49 31.03 -25.79
C ASP A 308 -30.68 32.33 -26.63
N LYS A 309 -30.68 32.09 -27.96
CA LYS A 309 -31.13 32.88 -29.11
C LYS A 309 -30.28 34.06 -29.59
N SER A 310 -29.54 33.85 -30.69
CA SER A 310 -29.99 34.27 -32.03
C SER A 310 -28.89 34.17 -33.12
N ARG A 311 -29.25 33.47 -34.21
CA ARG A 311 -29.00 33.80 -35.63
C ARG A 311 -27.87 34.82 -35.98
N LYS A 312 -26.85 34.31 -36.67
CA LYS A 312 -26.34 34.71 -38.02
C LYS A 312 -24.80 34.81 -38.10
N ARG A 313 -24.24 33.90 -38.90
CA ARG A 313 -23.24 34.12 -39.97
C ARG A 313 -22.64 35.53 -40.06
N ALA A 314 -21.30 35.62 -39.97
CA ALA A 314 -20.39 36.03 -41.06
C ALA A 314 -19.03 36.47 -40.48
N VAL A 315 -17.93 35.78 -40.82
CA VAL A 315 -16.87 36.25 -41.74
C VAL A 315 -15.73 37.02 -41.01
N ARG A 316 -14.57 36.35 -40.91
CA ARG A 316 -13.19 36.92 -40.77
C ARG A 316 -12.94 38.03 -41.82
N PRO A 317 -11.92 38.92 -41.76
CA PRO A 317 -10.58 38.67 -41.19
C PRO A 317 -9.76 39.88 -40.65
N ARG A 318 -8.60 39.51 -40.08
CA ARG A 318 -7.25 40.13 -40.20
C ARG A 318 -6.91 41.51 -39.61
N ALA A 319 -5.83 41.42 -38.82
CA ALA A 319 -4.57 42.18 -38.90
C ALA A 319 -4.44 43.48 -38.08
N SER A 320 -3.42 43.48 -37.23
CA SER A 320 -2.78 44.68 -36.66
C SER A 320 -1.59 45.08 -37.52
N PRO A 321 -1.17 46.36 -37.44
CA PRO A 321 0.26 46.63 -37.32
C PRO A 321 0.63 47.79 -36.37
N VAL A 322 1.76 47.57 -35.65
CA VAL A 322 2.95 48.44 -35.51
C VAL A 322 2.86 49.83 -34.83
N GLY A 323 3.82 50.07 -33.91
CA GLY A 323 4.56 51.34 -33.76
C GLY A 323 4.67 51.88 -32.33
N GLN A 324 5.82 51.76 -31.65
CA GLN A 324 6.85 52.82 -31.48
C GLN A 324 6.55 53.81 -30.33
N ASN A 325 7.45 54.32 -29.48
CA ASN A 325 8.88 54.12 -29.17
C ASN A 325 9.26 55.12 -28.02
N PHE A 326 10.44 54.92 -27.39
CA PHE A 326 11.32 55.89 -26.68
C PHE A 326 11.12 56.36 -25.21
N ASN A 327 11.96 55.78 -24.34
CA ASN A 327 12.93 56.33 -23.33
C ASN A 327 13.37 57.82 -23.42
N PRO A 328 14.27 58.37 -22.55
CA PRO A 328 14.68 58.06 -21.15
C PRO A 328 14.96 59.34 -20.27
N ALA A 329 15.38 59.18 -19.00
CA ALA A 329 16.54 59.83 -18.33
C ALA A 329 16.37 60.05 -16.81
N ALA A 330 17.47 59.83 -16.08
CA ALA A 330 17.74 59.89 -14.63
C ALA A 330 17.87 61.36 -14.10
N PRO A 331 18.40 61.71 -12.89
CA PRO A 331 19.08 60.91 -11.83
C PRO A 331 18.91 61.38 -10.35
N CYS A 332 19.67 60.72 -9.44
CA CYS A 332 20.19 61.20 -8.12
C CYS A 332 19.17 61.43 -6.98
N THR A 333 19.41 61.31 -5.67
CA THR A 333 20.47 60.92 -4.70
C THR A 333 19.80 61.12 -3.34
N GLY A 334 20.21 60.40 -2.29
CA GLY A 334 20.07 60.93 -0.91
C GLY A 334 19.41 60.01 0.11
N MET A 335 20.21 59.70 1.11
CA MET A 335 20.04 58.90 2.32
C MET A 335 19.02 59.42 3.35
N ASP A 336 18.71 58.48 4.27
CA ASP A 336 18.39 58.64 5.69
C ASP A 336 16.91 58.67 6.18
N GLU A 337 16.56 57.48 6.69
CA GLU A 337 16.18 57.21 8.08
C GLU A 337 14.83 57.70 8.65
N ASN A 338 14.01 56.66 8.92
CA ASN A 338 13.46 56.30 10.23
C ASN A 338 12.11 56.89 10.73
N ARG A 339 11.26 55.90 11.08
CA ARG A 339 10.41 55.76 12.28
C ARG A 339 8.89 55.98 12.17
N ASP A 340 8.21 54.85 12.39
CA ASP A 340 7.25 54.57 13.47
C ASP A 340 5.92 55.34 13.49
N PHE A 341 4.80 54.67 13.17
CA PHE A 341 3.87 53.96 14.09
C PHE A 341 2.66 54.81 14.51
N GLU A 342 1.46 54.47 14.05
CA GLU A 342 0.35 53.92 14.85
C GLU A 342 -1.06 54.14 14.25
N LYS A 343 -1.79 53.02 14.17
CA LYS A 343 -3.20 52.78 14.56
C LYS A 343 -4.37 53.61 13.98
N GLY A 344 -5.35 52.82 13.50
CA GLY A 344 -6.78 52.94 13.85
C GLY A 344 -7.64 53.61 12.77
N ALA A 345 -8.45 52.89 11.98
CA ALA A 345 -9.71 52.24 12.34
C ALA A 345 -10.94 52.92 11.67
N ILE A 346 -11.64 52.13 10.82
CA ILE A 346 -13.12 51.96 10.73
C ILE A 346 -13.88 52.99 9.83
N VAL A 347 -14.79 52.66 8.89
CA VAL A 347 -15.43 51.42 8.38
C VAL A 347 -16.24 51.72 7.08
N GLN A 348 -16.40 50.70 6.22
CA GLN A 348 -17.45 50.37 5.21
C GLN A 348 -17.80 51.27 4.01
N LYS A 349 -17.73 50.65 2.82
CA LYS A 349 -18.93 50.13 2.10
C LYS A 349 -18.55 49.07 1.04
N SER A 350 -19.12 47.87 1.18
CA SER A 350 -19.29 46.82 0.13
C SER A 350 -20.68 47.02 -0.54
N PRO A 351 -21.17 46.24 -1.55
CA PRO A 351 -20.78 44.91 -2.09
C PRO A 351 -20.69 44.91 -3.64
N GLU A 352 -20.48 43.86 -4.47
CA GLU A 352 -20.81 42.42 -4.54
C GLU A 352 -19.72 41.76 -5.45
N HIS A 353 -18.97 40.73 -5.06
CA HIS A 353 -19.19 39.27 -5.06
C HIS A 353 -19.47 38.59 -6.41
N ASP A 354 -18.46 37.85 -6.91
CA ASP A 354 -18.65 36.59 -7.63
C ASP A 354 -17.59 35.56 -7.20
N VAL A 355 -17.98 34.28 -7.28
CA VAL A 355 -17.55 33.16 -6.42
C VAL A 355 -16.21 32.54 -6.86
N GLN A 356 -15.25 32.46 -5.93
CA GLN A 356 -14.01 31.70 -6.09
C GLN A 356 -13.92 30.60 -5.02
N GLN A 357 -13.70 29.35 -5.47
CA GLN A 357 -13.49 28.18 -4.61
C GLN A 357 -12.38 28.44 -3.58
N SER A 358 -12.67 28.07 -2.34
CA SER A 358 -11.78 28.21 -1.18
C SER A 358 -10.48 27.42 -1.34
N HIS A 359 -9.37 28.14 -1.55
CA HIS A 359 -8.05 27.65 -1.17
C HIS A 359 -8.05 27.40 0.36
N ASP A 360 -7.88 26.16 0.80
CA ASP A 360 -7.72 25.85 2.22
C ASP A 360 -6.36 26.36 2.73
N ASP A 361 -6.39 27.36 3.62
CA ASP A 361 -5.24 27.90 4.37
C ASP A 361 -4.69 26.88 5.39
N ILE A 362 -4.00 25.85 4.90
CA ILE A 362 -3.31 24.85 5.72
C ILE A 362 -1.80 24.95 5.46
N TYR A 363 -1.04 25.44 6.46
CA TYR A 363 0.41 25.56 6.37
C TYR A 363 1.11 24.32 6.94
N ASN A 364 2.11 23.81 6.21
CA ASN A 364 2.97 22.75 6.71
C ASN A 364 3.99 23.36 7.69
N VAL A 365 3.67 23.30 8.99
CA VAL A 365 4.54 23.88 10.03
C VAL A 365 5.75 22.97 10.19
N ARG A 366 6.91 23.43 9.67
CA ARG A 366 8.22 22.91 10.08
C ARG A 366 8.26 22.90 11.61
N PRO A 367 8.92 21.93 12.27
CA PRO A 367 9.30 22.11 13.67
C PRO A 367 10.25 23.31 13.73
N TRP A 368 9.68 24.51 13.85
CA TRP A 368 10.46 25.73 13.92
C TRP A 368 11.20 25.68 15.25
N ASN A 369 12.54 25.74 15.18
CA ASN A 369 13.53 25.47 16.23
C ASN A 369 14.12 24.05 16.28
N SER A 370 14.53 23.49 15.14
CA SER A 370 15.75 22.69 15.20
C SER A 370 16.95 23.64 15.40
N PRO A 371 17.84 23.42 16.38
CA PRO A 371 19.12 24.14 16.48
C PRO A 371 19.93 24.08 15.18
N LEU A 372 19.64 23.11 14.31
CA LEU A 372 20.26 22.90 13.00
C LEU A 372 20.00 24.03 12.01
N ASP A 373 18.78 24.61 11.95
CA ASP A 373 18.49 25.71 11.01
C ASP A 373 19.29 26.98 11.35
N ARG A 374 19.56 27.20 12.64
CA ARG A 374 20.42 28.30 13.12
C ARG A 374 21.92 28.03 12.92
N LEU A 375 22.33 26.77 12.88
CA LEU A 375 23.71 26.36 12.60
C LEU A 375 23.99 26.30 11.09
N GLN A 376 23.00 25.97 10.26
CA GLN A 376 23.11 25.93 8.80
C GLN A 376 23.42 27.31 8.18
N SER A 377 22.92 28.40 8.77
CA SER A 377 23.27 29.75 8.31
C SER A 377 24.64 30.24 8.80
N ALA A 378 25.28 29.52 9.73
CA ALA A 378 26.49 29.98 10.41
C ALA A 378 27.74 29.12 10.11
N VAL A 379 27.59 27.90 9.58
CA VAL A 379 28.71 26.93 9.42
C VAL A 379 28.65 26.20 8.08
N SER A 380 28.81 26.92 6.97
CA SER A 380 29.15 26.29 5.67
C SER A 380 30.58 26.69 5.26
N THR A 381 31.58 26.04 5.85
CA THR A 381 33.01 26.23 5.48
C THR A 381 33.39 25.54 4.17
N LEU A 382 32.52 24.71 3.59
CA LEU A 382 32.80 23.87 2.42
C LEU A 382 32.32 24.45 1.07
N GLY A 383 31.66 25.62 1.05
CA GLY A 383 31.24 26.31 -0.19
C GLY A 383 30.14 25.63 -1.03
N GLU A 384 29.88 24.33 -0.84
CA GLU A 384 28.81 23.55 -1.47
C GLU A 384 27.75 23.18 -0.40
N ALA A 385 26.49 23.61 -0.58
CA ALA A 385 25.38 23.22 0.30
C ALA A 385 24.92 21.80 -0.04
N ASP A 386 24.46 21.04 0.98
CA ASP A 386 23.83 19.73 0.74
C ASP A 386 22.66 19.91 -0.22
N GLU A 387 22.70 19.26 -1.38
CA GLU A 387 21.59 19.28 -2.31
C GLU A 387 20.47 18.38 -1.77
N ASP A 388 19.27 18.96 -1.65
CA ASP A 388 18.08 18.25 -1.18
C ASP A 388 16.94 18.20 -2.21
N PRO A 389 17.21 17.90 -3.51
CA PRO A 389 16.16 17.87 -4.52
C PRO A 389 15.22 16.69 -4.24
N GLY A 390 13.99 16.98 -3.82
CA GLY A 390 12.91 15.99 -3.78
C GLY A 390 12.94 15.02 -2.60
N LEU A 391 13.59 15.37 -1.49
CA LEU A 391 13.57 14.55 -0.27
C LEU A 391 12.19 14.40 0.35
N ARG A 392 11.23 15.26 0.01
CA ARG A 392 9.82 15.14 0.40
C ARG A 392 8.96 15.35 -0.85
N LYS A 393 8.24 14.31 -1.26
CA LYS A 393 7.24 14.40 -2.34
C LYS A 393 5.84 14.49 -1.72
N PRO A 394 4.89 15.23 -2.32
CA PRO A 394 3.50 15.24 -1.84
C PRO A 394 2.88 13.84 -1.75
N GLY A 395 3.27 12.92 -2.64
CA GLY A 395 2.86 11.51 -2.62
C GLY A 395 3.47 10.66 -1.50
N ASP A 396 4.44 11.17 -0.74
CA ASP A 396 5.00 10.46 0.43
C ASP A 396 4.03 10.48 1.62
N TYR A 397 3.05 11.39 1.62
CA TYR A 397 2.05 11.51 2.66
C TYR A 397 0.83 10.62 2.38
N LYS A 398 0.27 10.03 3.44
CA LYS A 398 -0.99 9.28 3.38
C LYS A 398 -2.08 10.13 2.71
N GLN A 399 -2.70 9.57 1.68
CA GLN A 399 -3.82 10.21 0.96
C GLN A 399 -5.14 9.56 1.37
N PRO A 400 -6.22 10.33 1.58
CA PRO A 400 -7.52 9.78 1.91
C PRO A 400 -8.12 9.03 0.71
N GLN A 401 -8.69 7.85 0.96
CA GLN A 401 -9.39 7.08 -0.07
C GLN A 401 -10.81 7.63 -0.29
N VAL A 402 -11.11 8.13 -1.49
CA VAL A 402 -12.44 8.63 -1.85
C VAL A 402 -13.13 7.64 -2.80
N PHE A 403 -14.23 7.05 -2.34
CA PHE A 403 -15.02 6.08 -3.11
C PHE A 403 -16.30 6.71 -3.65
N GLY A 404 -16.60 6.49 -4.93
CA GLY A 404 -17.79 7.00 -5.62
C GLY A 404 -18.59 5.92 -6.35
N GLY A 405 -19.83 6.26 -6.71
CA GLY A 405 -20.69 5.43 -7.56
C GLY A 405 -20.97 4.03 -7.01
N ARG A 406 -20.84 3.01 -7.87
CA ARG A 406 -21.14 1.60 -7.54
C ARG A 406 -20.25 1.04 -6.41
N MET A 407 -18.99 1.50 -6.35
CA MET A 407 -18.04 1.06 -5.33
C MET A 407 -18.49 1.50 -3.92
N LEU A 408 -19.08 2.69 -3.79
CA LEU A 408 -19.59 3.18 -2.50
C LEU A 408 -20.75 2.32 -1.97
N PHE A 409 -21.70 1.95 -2.84
CA PHE A 409 -22.80 1.05 -2.46
C PHE A 409 -22.29 -0.37 -2.14
N TRP A 410 -21.26 -0.82 -2.85
CA TRP A 410 -20.61 -2.09 -2.56
C TRP A 410 -19.94 -2.09 -1.18
N LEU A 411 -19.19 -1.03 -0.86
CA LEU A 411 -18.62 -0.81 0.47
C LEU A 411 -19.69 -0.73 1.57
N ALA A 412 -20.83 -0.07 1.28
CA ALA A 412 -21.96 0.00 2.21
C ALA A 412 -22.64 -1.36 2.43
N TYR A 413 -22.69 -2.21 1.42
CA TYR A 413 -23.16 -3.59 1.57
C TYR A 413 -22.19 -4.42 2.44
N GLN A 414 -20.89 -4.31 2.19
CA GLN A 414 -19.88 -5.03 2.97
C GLN A 414 -19.78 -4.56 4.42
N SER A 415 -19.95 -3.25 4.68
CA SER A 415 -19.90 -2.69 6.04
C SER A 415 -21.00 -3.27 6.94
N ILE A 416 -22.15 -3.69 6.39
CA ILE A 416 -23.20 -4.34 7.18
C ILE A 416 -22.71 -5.64 7.82
N GLY A 417 -21.94 -6.43 7.08
CA GLY A 417 -21.43 -7.72 7.54
C GLY A 417 -20.34 -7.62 8.59
N VAL A 418 -19.58 -6.53 8.60
CA VAL A 418 -18.39 -6.39 9.43
C VAL A 418 -18.68 -5.52 10.66
N ILE A 419 -19.33 -4.38 10.48
CA ILE A 419 -19.46 -3.38 11.56
C ILE A 419 -20.65 -3.68 12.48
N TYR A 420 -21.77 -4.12 11.93
CA TYR A 420 -23.02 -4.22 12.71
C TYR A 420 -23.25 -5.58 13.36
N GLY A 421 -22.24 -6.45 13.37
CA GLY A 421 -22.34 -7.73 14.06
C GLY A 421 -22.57 -7.55 15.56
N ASP A 422 -21.71 -6.77 16.24
CA ASP A 422 -21.77 -6.56 17.69
C ASP A 422 -23.10 -5.92 18.12
N ILE A 423 -23.34 -4.68 17.70
CA ILE A 423 -24.59 -3.93 17.97
C ILE A 423 -25.85 -4.66 17.46
N GLY A 424 -25.70 -5.47 16.41
CA GLY A 424 -26.76 -6.28 15.81
C GLY A 424 -27.22 -7.45 16.67
N THR A 425 -26.34 -7.96 17.54
CA THR A 425 -26.63 -9.09 18.44
C THR A 425 -27.17 -8.66 19.80
N SER A 426 -27.02 -7.39 20.19
CA SER A 426 -27.56 -6.82 21.43
C SER A 426 -29.04 -7.11 21.74
N PRO A 427 -29.98 -7.20 20.76
CA PRO A 427 -31.36 -7.59 21.04
C PRO A 427 -31.52 -8.96 21.73
N LEU A 428 -30.50 -9.82 21.73
CA LEU A 428 -30.53 -11.09 22.47
C LEU A 428 -30.59 -10.89 23.99
N TYR A 429 -29.96 -9.83 24.53
CA TYR A 429 -29.69 -9.74 25.98
C TYR A 429 -29.98 -8.37 26.62
N VAL A 430 -30.36 -7.33 25.88
CA VAL A 430 -30.60 -5.98 26.48
C VAL A 430 -31.73 -6.00 27.52
N TYR A 431 -32.89 -6.60 27.21
CA TYR A 431 -34.00 -6.63 28.17
C TYR A 431 -33.71 -7.49 29.40
N SER A 432 -33.08 -8.66 29.21
CA SER A 432 -32.70 -9.57 30.30
C SER A 432 -31.58 -9.01 31.19
N SER A 433 -30.77 -8.09 30.65
CA SER A 433 -29.74 -7.37 31.40
C SER A 433 -30.24 -6.07 32.04
N THR A 434 -31.42 -5.59 31.65
CA THR A 434 -32.02 -4.36 32.18
C THR A 434 -32.99 -4.65 33.32
N PHE A 435 -33.81 -5.69 33.18
CA PHE A 435 -34.78 -6.09 34.18
C PHE A 435 -34.29 -7.31 34.97
N SER A 436 -34.43 -7.27 36.29
CA SER A 436 -34.19 -8.43 37.17
C SER A 436 -35.44 -9.30 37.34
N GLU A 437 -36.63 -8.72 37.17
CA GLU A 437 -37.94 -9.36 37.32
C GLU A 437 -38.89 -8.94 36.19
N ALA A 438 -40.04 -9.60 36.08
CA ALA A 438 -41.01 -9.34 35.04
C ALA A 438 -41.51 -7.87 35.08
N PRO A 439 -41.31 -7.07 34.00
CA PRO A 439 -41.56 -5.64 34.05
C PRO A 439 -43.05 -5.30 33.94
N SER A 440 -43.47 -4.21 34.58
CA SER A 440 -44.77 -3.60 34.30
C SER A 440 -44.78 -3.01 32.89
N ARG A 441 -45.94 -2.94 32.23
CA ARG A 441 -46.07 -2.32 30.89
C ARG A 441 -45.56 -0.88 30.87
N GLN A 442 -45.77 -0.13 31.95
CA GLN A 442 -45.32 1.26 32.04
C GLN A 442 -43.79 1.35 32.10
N ASP A 443 -43.15 0.45 32.84
CA ASP A 443 -41.68 0.41 32.97
C ASP A 443 -41.03 -0.09 31.70
N LEU A 444 -41.64 -1.09 31.04
CA LEU A 444 -41.23 -1.57 29.73
C LEU A 444 -41.23 -0.45 28.67
N ILE A 445 -42.28 0.38 28.64
CA ILE A 445 -42.37 1.53 27.72
C ILE A 445 -41.32 2.60 28.06
N GLY A 446 -41.08 2.84 29.35
CA GLY A 446 -40.02 3.74 29.82
C GLY A 446 -38.63 3.31 29.35
N VAL A 447 -38.30 2.03 29.57
CA VAL A 447 -37.02 1.44 29.12
C VAL A 447 -36.91 1.38 27.60
N LEU A 448 -38.00 1.02 26.89
CA LEU A 448 -38.02 1.07 25.42
C LEU A 448 -37.74 2.49 24.91
N SER A 449 -38.31 3.52 25.54
CA SER A 449 -38.04 4.92 25.21
C SER A 449 -36.56 5.26 25.39
N ILE A 450 -35.93 4.81 26.49
CA ILE A 450 -34.48 4.97 26.72
C ILE A 450 -33.68 4.29 25.60
N ILE A 451 -34.02 3.05 25.21
CA ILE A 451 -33.32 2.33 24.15
C ILE A 451 -33.41 3.06 22.81
N ILE A 452 -34.63 3.48 22.39
CA ILE A 452 -34.86 4.20 21.13
C ILE A 452 -34.03 5.48 21.07
N TRP A 453 -34.11 6.31 22.13
CA TRP A 453 -33.40 7.58 22.18
C TRP A 453 -31.90 7.40 22.34
N SER A 454 -31.42 6.29 22.90
CA SER A 454 -30.00 5.96 22.95
C SER A 454 -29.46 5.55 21.59
N LEU A 455 -30.17 4.69 20.84
CA LEU A 455 -29.80 4.37 19.45
C LEU A 455 -29.79 5.62 18.55
N PHE A 456 -30.74 6.53 18.77
CA PHE A 456 -30.79 7.79 18.04
C PHE A 456 -29.68 8.76 18.46
N MET A 457 -29.57 9.11 19.74
CA MET A 457 -28.63 10.13 20.21
C MET A 457 -27.19 9.64 20.25
N MET A 458 -26.94 8.44 20.80
CA MET A 458 -25.58 7.91 20.94
C MET A 458 -25.06 7.40 19.60
N VAL A 459 -25.79 6.52 18.91
CA VAL A 459 -25.24 5.93 17.68
C VAL A 459 -25.42 6.85 16.49
N THR A 460 -26.64 7.32 16.25
CA THR A 460 -26.95 8.05 15.01
C THR A 460 -26.40 9.49 15.05
N VAL A 461 -26.80 10.28 16.04
CA VAL A 461 -26.40 11.70 16.12
C VAL A 461 -24.94 11.84 16.51
N LYS A 462 -24.52 11.25 17.63
CA LYS A 462 -23.14 11.37 18.13
C LYS A 462 -22.16 10.65 17.21
N TYR A 463 -22.30 9.33 16.99
CA TYR A 463 -21.30 8.59 16.22
C TYR A 463 -21.39 8.86 14.71
N VAL A 464 -22.50 8.48 14.08
CA VAL A 464 -22.64 8.42 12.61
C VAL A 464 -22.61 9.80 11.94
N LEU A 465 -23.19 10.83 12.57
CA LEU A 465 -23.25 12.18 12.00
C LEU A 465 -22.08 13.08 12.40
N VAL A 466 -21.56 12.95 13.63
CA VAL A 466 -20.53 13.85 14.18
C VAL A 466 -19.16 13.17 14.28
N ILE A 467 -18.99 12.12 15.09
CA ILE A 467 -17.67 11.52 15.37
C ILE A 467 -17.03 10.94 14.11
N LEU A 468 -17.79 10.32 13.19
CA LEU A 468 -17.23 9.79 11.94
C LEU A 468 -16.61 10.88 11.04
N ARG A 469 -16.82 12.18 11.32
CA ARG A 469 -16.13 13.29 10.62
C ARG A 469 -14.74 13.58 11.17
N ALA A 470 -14.37 13.01 12.31
CA ALA A 470 -13.07 13.16 12.94
C ALA A 470 -12.10 12.08 12.44
N ASP A 471 -12.04 11.88 11.12
CA ASP A 471 -11.12 10.93 10.49
C ASP A 471 -9.74 11.57 10.25
N ASN A 472 -8.70 10.75 10.31
CA ASN A 472 -7.32 11.15 10.08
C ASN A 472 -6.82 10.58 8.75
N ASP A 473 -7.07 11.29 7.65
CA ASP A 473 -6.81 10.84 6.28
C ASP A 473 -7.42 9.45 5.99
N GLY A 474 -8.70 9.26 6.37
CA GLY A 474 -9.42 8.00 6.18
C GLY A 474 -9.38 7.00 7.34
N GLU A 475 -8.58 7.23 8.39
CA GLU A 475 -8.55 6.35 9.58
C GLU A 475 -9.43 6.86 10.71
N GLY A 476 -10.14 5.98 11.41
CA GLY A 476 -10.99 6.32 12.55
C GLY A 476 -10.56 5.70 13.88
N GLY A 477 -11.30 5.96 14.95
CA GLY A 477 -11.02 5.47 16.30
C GLY A 477 -10.28 6.48 17.19
N THR A 478 -10.34 6.28 18.50
CA THR A 478 -9.81 7.24 19.48
C THR A 478 -8.31 7.52 19.29
N PHE A 479 -7.52 6.50 18.93
CA PHE A 479 -6.10 6.68 18.63
C PHE A 479 -5.86 7.51 17.37
N SER A 480 -6.69 7.32 16.34
CA SER A 480 -6.66 8.12 15.13
C SER A 480 -6.97 9.59 15.44
N THR A 481 -7.98 9.86 16.28
CA THR A 481 -8.29 11.22 16.78
C THR A 481 -7.12 11.82 17.56
N TYR A 482 -6.42 11.03 18.38
CA TYR A 482 -5.23 11.49 19.09
C TYR A 482 -4.11 11.89 18.12
N SER A 483 -3.91 11.08 17.08
CA SER A 483 -2.94 11.34 16.01
C SER A 483 -3.31 12.59 15.20
N LEU A 484 -4.58 12.76 14.85
CA LEU A 484 -5.13 13.95 14.20
C LEU A 484 -4.86 15.21 15.04
N LEU A 485 -5.24 15.20 16.33
CA LEU A 485 -4.96 16.29 17.25
C LEU A 485 -3.46 16.59 17.36
N SER A 486 -2.62 15.55 17.35
CA SER A 486 -1.17 15.68 17.40
C SER A 486 -0.56 16.26 16.12
N ARG A 487 -1.25 16.20 14.98
CA ARG A 487 -0.85 16.84 13.70
C ARG A 487 -1.19 18.33 13.69
N TYR A 488 -2.31 18.69 14.30
CA TYR A 488 -2.77 20.08 14.37
C TYR A 488 -2.18 20.82 15.57
N MET A 489 -1.77 20.14 16.65
CA MET A 489 -1.25 20.72 17.90
C MET A 489 0.09 20.14 18.35
N ASN A 490 0.89 20.93 19.07
CA ASN A 490 2.18 20.47 19.62
C ASN A 490 2.02 19.75 20.98
N ILE A 491 1.39 18.57 20.97
CA ILE A 491 1.07 17.78 22.18
C ILE A 491 1.87 16.48 22.35
N THR A 492 2.59 16.04 21.31
CA THR A 492 3.38 14.78 21.32
C THR A 492 4.83 14.99 20.92
N ASN A 493 5.73 14.31 21.62
CA ASN A 493 7.09 14.08 21.12
C ASN A 493 7.03 12.95 20.09
N ARG A 494 7.50 13.20 18.87
CA ARG A 494 7.52 12.21 17.79
C ARG A 494 8.92 11.66 17.63
N ASP A 495 9.03 10.47 17.02
CA ASP A 495 10.31 9.98 16.56
C ASP A 495 10.88 11.00 15.56
N PRO A 496 12.07 11.57 15.79
CA PRO A 496 12.69 12.45 14.83
C PRO A 496 13.00 11.75 13.48
N ARG A 497 12.98 10.40 13.42
CA ARG A 497 13.13 9.61 12.18
C ARG A 497 11.85 9.58 11.33
N GLU A 498 10.68 9.63 11.97
CA GLU A 498 9.36 9.49 11.32
C GLU A 498 8.61 10.82 11.23
N ALA A 499 9.10 11.87 11.92
CA ALA A 499 8.49 13.20 11.92
C ALA A 499 8.32 13.79 10.51
N SER A 500 9.16 13.39 9.56
CA SER A 500 9.11 13.81 8.16
C SER A 500 8.10 13.08 7.28
N LEU A 501 7.66 11.88 7.70
CA LEU A 501 6.66 11.07 7.00
C LEU A 501 5.24 11.56 7.30
N VAL A 502 5.06 12.34 8.37
CA VAL A 502 3.75 12.83 8.80
C VAL A 502 3.61 14.30 8.45
N GLN A 503 2.65 14.63 7.59
CA GLN A 503 2.33 16.01 7.25
C GLN A 503 1.76 16.74 8.48
N MET A 504 2.38 17.87 8.86
CA MET A 504 1.88 18.72 9.92
C MET A 504 0.89 19.72 9.34
N LYS A 505 -0.40 19.51 9.55
CA LYS A 505 -1.48 20.37 9.03
C LYS A 505 -1.89 21.38 10.12
N ARG A 506 -1.09 22.41 10.40
CA ARG A 506 -1.41 23.39 11.47
C ARG A 506 -1.94 24.68 10.85
N HIS A 507 -3.16 25.07 11.23
CA HIS A 507 -3.69 26.40 10.94
C HIS A 507 -2.89 27.48 11.67
N LEU A 508 -2.71 28.64 11.02
CA LEU A 508 -2.07 29.80 11.62
C LEU A 508 -2.86 30.23 12.88
N THR A 509 -2.12 30.69 13.89
CA THR A 509 -2.72 31.09 15.16
C THR A 509 -3.77 32.18 14.97
N ASP A 510 -3.56 33.10 14.02
CA ASP A 510 -4.45 34.24 13.77
C ASP A 510 -5.80 33.87 13.12
N GLU A 511 -5.88 32.70 12.47
CA GLU A 511 -7.12 32.15 11.90
C GLU A 511 -8.04 31.52 12.95
N LEU A 512 -7.52 31.21 14.14
CA LEU A 512 -8.35 30.70 15.24
C LEU A 512 -8.97 31.86 16.02
N GLU A 513 -10.21 31.69 16.47
CA GLU A 513 -10.87 32.62 17.39
C GLU A 513 -10.01 32.86 18.66
N ARG A 514 -10.12 34.06 19.26
CA ARG A 514 -9.33 34.47 20.45
C ARG A 514 -9.39 33.46 21.60
N THR A 515 -10.57 32.88 21.85
CA THR A 515 -10.80 31.86 22.87
C THR A 515 -10.12 30.54 22.50
N SER A 516 -10.28 30.06 21.27
CA SER A 516 -9.59 28.87 20.76
C SER A 516 -8.07 29.01 20.86
N ARG A 517 -7.51 30.20 20.58
CA ARG A 517 -6.08 30.49 20.77
C ARG A 517 -5.65 30.30 22.22
N HIS A 518 -6.44 30.80 23.18
CA HIS A 518 -6.13 30.65 24.61
C HIS A 518 -6.14 29.19 25.04
N VAL A 519 -7.19 28.44 24.66
CA VAL A 519 -7.30 27.01 24.98
C VAL A 519 -6.14 26.22 24.38
N ARG A 520 -5.82 26.47 23.11
CA ARG A 520 -4.67 25.86 22.43
C ARG A 520 -3.36 26.16 23.15
N HIS A 521 -3.12 27.42 23.51
CA HIS A 521 -1.91 27.82 24.22
C HIS A 521 -1.79 27.13 25.59
N ARG A 522 -2.90 27.01 26.34
CA ARG A 522 -2.94 26.28 27.62
C ARG A 522 -2.63 24.78 27.45
N LEU A 523 -3.19 24.14 26.44
CA LEU A 523 -2.94 22.73 26.13
C LEU A 523 -1.48 22.49 25.66
N GLU A 524 -0.94 23.37 24.82
CA GLU A 524 0.42 23.28 24.29
C GLU A 524 1.50 23.70 25.32
N SER A 525 1.18 24.52 26.31
CA SER A 525 2.11 24.92 27.38
C SER A 525 2.10 23.97 28.58
N SER A 526 0.96 23.34 28.88
CA SER A 526 0.82 22.47 30.05
C SER A 526 1.36 21.06 29.79
N SER A 527 2.42 20.69 30.51
CA SER A 527 2.94 19.32 30.49
C SER A 527 1.94 18.30 31.06
N VAL A 528 1.09 18.73 32.00
CA VAL A 528 0.02 17.90 32.58
C VAL A 528 -1.04 17.60 31.53
N ALA A 529 -1.51 18.60 30.78
CA ALA A 529 -2.52 18.41 29.74
C ALA A 529 -2.02 17.46 28.63
N LYS A 530 -0.76 17.62 28.20
CA LYS A 530 -0.14 16.70 27.22
C LYS A 530 -0.06 15.27 27.74
N ARG A 531 0.30 15.09 29.01
CA ARG A 531 0.33 13.76 29.66
C ARG A 531 -1.06 13.18 29.76
N LEU A 532 -2.06 13.96 30.14
CA LEU A 532 -3.46 13.53 30.24
C LEU A 532 -3.98 13.06 28.88
N LEU A 533 -3.82 13.85 27.82
CA LEU A 533 -4.26 13.47 26.47
C LEU A 533 -3.55 12.20 25.97
N LYS A 534 -2.25 12.04 26.26
CA LYS A 534 -1.49 10.84 25.93
C LYS A 534 -2.02 9.61 26.68
N VAL A 535 -2.25 9.73 27.98
CA VAL A 535 -2.78 8.65 28.82
C VAL A 535 -4.19 8.28 28.37
N MET A 536 -5.04 9.26 28.06
CA MET A 536 -6.38 9.04 27.54
C MET A 536 -6.36 8.27 26.21
N GLY A 537 -5.50 8.65 25.26
CA GLY A 537 -5.35 7.94 24.00
C GLY A 537 -4.86 6.49 24.17
N VAL A 538 -3.92 6.24 25.09
CA VAL A 538 -3.43 4.87 25.39
C VAL A 538 -4.52 4.06 26.10
N LEU A 539 -5.20 4.62 27.09
CA LEU A 539 -6.27 3.95 27.83
C LEU A 539 -7.44 3.59 26.91
N ALA A 540 -7.83 4.48 25.99
CA ALA A 540 -8.89 4.19 25.04
C ALA A 540 -8.56 2.95 24.19
N VAL A 541 -7.33 2.88 23.65
CA VAL A 541 -6.89 1.71 22.87
C VAL A 541 -6.91 0.44 23.73
N THR A 542 -6.36 0.48 24.94
CA THR A 542 -6.29 -0.74 25.76
C THR A 542 -7.64 -1.16 26.32
N MET A 543 -8.58 -0.24 26.48
CA MET A 543 -9.97 -0.54 26.84
C MET A 543 -10.73 -1.18 25.68
N VAL A 544 -10.57 -0.71 24.45
CA VAL A 544 -11.13 -1.39 23.25
C VAL A 544 -10.54 -2.80 23.10
N LEU A 545 -9.24 -2.97 23.35
CA LEU A 545 -8.59 -4.29 23.32
C LEU A 545 -9.12 -5.24 24.41
N ALA A 546 -9.35 -4.72 25.62
CA ALA A 546 -9.92 -5.51 26.72
C ALA A 546 -11.38 -5.90 26.45
N ASP A 547 -12.16 -4.99 25.85
CA ASP A 547 -13.54 -5.24 25.46
C ASP A 547 -13.64 -6.27 24.31
N GLY A 548 -12.70 -6.21 23.37
CA GLY A 548 -12.56 -7.18 22.29
C GLY A 548 -12.37 -8.63 22.72
N LEU A 549 -11.96 -8.86 23.96
CA LEU A 549 -11.89 -10.20 24.54
C LEU A 549 -13.26 -10.71 25.00
N LEU A 550 -14.16 -9.80 25.42
CA LEU A 550 -15.49 -10.09 25.93
C LEU A 550 -16.53 -10.27 24.83
N THR A 551 -16.50 -9.47 23.77
CA THR A 551 -17.54 -9.47 22.73
C THR A 551 -17.77 -10.86 22.11
N PRO A 552 -16.73 -11.65 21.75
CA PRO A 552 -16.97 -12.99 21.22
C PRO A 552 -17.58 -13.94 22.24
N ALA A 553 -17.17 -13.85 23.51
CA ALA A 553 -17.72 -14.66 24.59
C ALA A 553 -19.20 -14.32 24.82
N GLN A 554 -19.54 -13.03 24.91
CA GLN A 554 -20.91 -12.58 25.17
C GLN A 554 -21.85 -12.89 24.02
N SER A 555 -21.42 -12.64 22.77
CA SER A 555 -22.25 -12.86 21.59
C SER A 555 -22.55 -14.35 21.38
N VAL A 556 -21.54 -15.21 21.43
CA VAL A 556 -21.71 -16.66 21.19
C VAL A 556 -22.48 -17.30 22.34
N LEU A 557 -22.15 -16.96 23.60
CA LEU A 557 -22.88 -17.48 24.76
C LEU A 557 -24.36 -17.06 24.72
N GLY A 558 -24.66 -15.81 24.34
CA GLY A 558 -26.03 -15.32 24.19
C GLY A 558 -26.84 -16.02 23.11
N ALA A 559 -26.20 -16.38 21.99
CA ALA A 559 -26.86 -17.16 20.94
C ALA A 559 -27.11 -18.62 21.36
N VAL A 560 -26.13 -19.26 22.02
CA VAL A 560 -26.20 -20.68 22.43
C VAL A 560 -27.18 -20.89 23.59
N GLN A 561 -27.34 -19.91 24.49
CA GLN A 561 -28.36 -19.97 25.55
C GLN A 561 -29.79 -20.12 25.01
N GLY A 562 -30.06 -19.74 23.75
CA GLY A 562 -31.34 -20.00 23.09
C GLY A 562 -31.73 -21.49 23.03
N ILE A 563 -30.77 -22.41 23.18
CA ILE A 563 -31.04 -23.84 23.27
C ILE A 563 -31.90 -24.17 24.51
N GLU A 564 -31.78 -23.42 25.61
CA GLU A 564 -32.61 -23.63 26.82
C GLU A 564 -34.11 -23.42 26.53
N VAL A 565 -34.44 -22.52 25.61
CA VAL A 565 -35.85 -22.26 25.20
C VAL A 565 -36.42 -23.45 24.42
N VAL A 566 -35.59 -24.17 23.66
CA VAL A 566 -35.99 -25.35 22.88
C VAL A 566 -35.98 -26.62 23.74
N SER A 567 -35.00 -26.75 24.62
CA SER A 567 -34.78 -27.92 25.48
C SER A 567 -34.42 -27.48 26.91
N PRO A 568 -35.42 -27.29 27.80
CA PRO A 568 -35.22 -26.78 29.16
C PRO A 568 -34.36 -27.68 30.08
N ASN A 569 -34.19 -28.96 29.72
CA ASN A 569 -33.45 -29.94 30.54
C ASN A 569 -31.94 -29.99 30.23
N ILE A 570 -31.42 -29.12 29.35
CA ILE A 570 -30.00 -29.12 29.00
C ILE A 570 -29.15 -28.59 30.18
N SER A 571 -28.00 -29.21 30.44
CA SER A 571 -27.11 -28.76 31.52
C SER A 571 -26.35 -27.49 31.11
N LYS A 572 -26.16 -26.56 32.05
CA LYS A 572 -25.35 -25.35 31.83
C LYS A 572 -23.93 -25.67 31.33
N GLY A 573 -23.34 -26.77 31.80
CA GLY A 573 -22.04 -27.24 31.34
C GLY A 573 -22.02 -27.62 29.85
N THR A 574 -23.13 -28.12 29.32
CA THR A 574 -23.26 -28.42 27.88
C THR A 574 -23.30 -27.14 27.05
N ILE A 575 -24.03 -26.12 27.51
CA ILE A 575 -24.10 -24.80 26.84
C ILE A 575 -22.71 -24.16 26.76
N ILE A 576 -21.97 -24.18 27.86
CA ILE A 576 -20.60 -23.65 27.92
C ILE A 576 -19.69 -24.47 26.99
N GLY A 577 -19.76 -25.80 27.03
CA GLY A 577 -18.95 -26.67 26.17
C GLY A 577 -19.22 -26.45 24.67
N VAL A 578 -20.47 -26.22 24.28
CA VAL A 578 -20.84 -25.89 22.89
C VAL A 578 -20.33 -24.49 22.52
N THR A 579 -20.44 -23.53 23.43
CA THR A 579 -19.91 -22.16 23.26
C THR A 579 -18.40 -22.19 23.01
N ASP A 580 -17.65 -22.89 23.87
CA ASP A 580 -16.20 -23.02 23.77
C ASP A 580 -15.78 -23.75 22.47
N ALA A 581 -16.52 -24.78 22.06
CA ALA A 581 -16.27 -25.46 20.78
C ALA A 581 -16.47 -24.53 19.57
N ILE A 582 -17.52 -23.73 19.56
CA ILE A 582 -17.77 -22.73 18.50
C ILE A 582 -16.64 -21.70 18.48
N LEU A 583 -16.21 -21.21 19.65
CA LEU A 583 -15.10 -20.26 19.75
C LEU A 583 -13.79 -20.87 19.21
N VAL A 584 -13.44 -22.10 19.58
CA VAL A 584 -12.24 -22.78 19.04
C VAL A 584 -12.29 -22.86 17.51
N ILE A 585 -13.41 -23.32 16.94
CA ILE A 585 -13.58 -23.44 15.48
C ILE A 585 -13.44 -22.05 14.82
N LEU A 586 -14.06 -21.03 15.41
CA LEU A 586 -14.01 -19.66 14.93
C LEU A 586 -12.58 -19.13 14.86
N PHE A 587 -11.78 -19.34 15.91
CA PHE A 587 -10.38 -18.88 15.98
C PHE A 587 -9.43 -19.72 15.10
N LEU A 588 -9.74 -21.00 14.86
CA LEU A 588 -8.97 -21.88 13.97
C LEU A 588 -9.17 -21.58 12.47
N ILE A 589 -10.33 -21.05 12.08
CA ILE A 589 -10.64 -20.72 10.68
C ILE A 589 -10.00 -19.38 10.25
N GLN A 590 -9.63 -18.51 11.19
CA GLN A 590 -9.08 -17.18 10.90
C GLN A 590 -7.84 -17.11 10.00
N PRO A 591 -6.86 -18.04 10.05
CA PRO A 591 -5.69 -18.03 9.17
C PRO A 591 -6.03 -18.13 7.68
N LEU A 592 -7.25 -18.53 7.30
CA LEU A 592 -7.68 -18.70 5.91
C LEU A 592 -8.02 -17.36 5.19
N GLY A 593 -7.96 -16.23 5.90
CA GLY A 593 -7.95 -14.87 5.33
C GLY A 593 -9.30 -14.14 5.30
N ILE A 594 -9.31 -12.89 5.77
CA ILE A 594 -10.49 -12.01 5.88
C ILE A 594 -11.16 -11.77 4.52
N THR A 595 -10.38 -11.69 3.44
CA THR A 595 -10.84 -11.32 2.10
C THR A 595 -11.80 -12.34 1.48
N ARG A 596 -11.75 -13.61 1.88
CA ARG A 596 -12.73 -14.63 1.44
C ARG A 596 -13.91 -14.76 2.40
N LEU A 597 -13.70 -14.54 3.70
CA LEU A 597 -14.72 -14.64 4.75
C LEU A 597 -15.70 -13.45 4.75
N THR A 598 -15.23 -12.23 4.46
CA THR A 598 -16.11 -11.02 4.42
C THR A 598 -17.21 -11.09 3.37
N PHE A 599 -17.00 -11.79 2.25
CA PHE A 599 -18.08 -12.05 1.26
C PHE A 599 -19.21 -12.92 1.82
N ALA A 600 -18.89 -13.87 2.70
CA ALA A 600 -19.87 -14.76 3.32
C ALA A 600 -20.59 -14.11 4.50
N PHE A 601 -19.98 -13.12 5.16
CA PHE A 601 -20.48 -12.51 6.39
C PHE A 601 -21.59 -11.47 6.17
N ALA A 602 -21.49 -10.63 5.13
CA ALA A 602 -22.51 -9.63 4.84
C ALA A 602 -23.93 -10.23 4.67
N PRO A 603 -24.14 -11.32 3.90
CA PRO A 603 -25.43 -11.99 3.82
C PRO A 603 -25.97 -12.45 5.18
N ILE A 604 -25.12 -13.00 6.06
CA ILE A 604 -25.52 -13.54 7.37
C ILE A 604 -26.09 -12.42 8.24
N VAL A 605 -25.39 -11.30 8.38
CA VAL A 605 -25.84 -10.17 9.21
C VAL A 605 -27.06 -9.49 8.60
N ILE A 606 -27.11 -9.35 7.27
CA ILE A 606 -28.28 -8.81 6.57
C ILE A 606 -29.52 -9.65 6.86
N ILE A 607 -29.41 -10.97 6.72
CA ILE A 607 -30.50 -11.91 7.01
C ILE A 607 -30.89 -11.81 8.49
N TRP A 608 -29.93 -11.82 9.40
CA TRP A 608 -30.17 -11.70 10.85
C TRP A 608 -30.95 -10.43 11.23
N LEU A 609 -30.50 -9.27 10.76
CA LEU A 609 -31.17 -7.99 11.02
C LEU A 609 -32.57 -7.94 10.36
N GLY A 610 -32.70 -8.49 9.15
CA GLY A 610 -33.98 -8.63 8.47
C GLY A 610 -34.94 -9.55 9.23
N PHE A 611 -34.44 -10.64 9.81
CA PHE A 611 -35.21 -11.58 10.62
C PHE A 611 -35.73 -10.92 11.90
N ASN A 612 -34.89 -10.16 12.59
CA ASN A 612 -35.27 -9.35 13.75
C ASN A 612 -36.34 -8.32 13.39
N ALA A 613 -36.19 -7.62 12.26
CA ALA A 613 -37.19 -6.66 11.79
C ALA A 613 -38.54 -7.34 11.48
N ALA A 614 -38.52 -8.51 10.83
CA ALA A 614 -39.72 -9.27 10.51
C ALA A 614 -40.45 -9.77 11.78
N PHE A 615 -39.70 -10.28 12.76
CA PHE A 615 -40.25 -10.65 14.07
C PHE A 615 -40.84 -9.44 14.77
N GLY A 616 -40.15 -8.31 14.68
CA GLY A 616 -40.59 -7.05 15.25
C GLY A 616 -41.95 -6.60 14.70
N ILE A 617 -42.07 -6.60 13.37
CA ILE A 617 -43.33 -6.26 12.66
C ILE A 617 -44.45 -7.23 13.01
N TYR A 618 -44.18 -8.53 13.04
CA TYR A 618 -45.16 -9.54 13.43
C TYR A 618 -45.68 -9.32 14.85
N ASN A 619 -44.79 -9.06 15.82
CA ASN A 619 -45.18 -8.87 17.21
C ASN A 619 -45.95 -7.57 17.43
N LEU A 620 -45.57 -6.50 16.74
CA LEU A 620 -46.30 -5.24 16.72
C LEU A 620 -47.73 -5.40 16.18
N ALA A 621 -47.88 -6.16 15.08
CA ALA A 621 -49.19 -6.38 14.47
C ALA A 621 -50.10 -7.29 15.32
N LYS A 622 -49.52 -8.25 16.05
CA LYS A 622 -50.28 -9.29 16.76
C LYS A 622 -50.56 -8.97 18.24
N TYR A 623 -49.63 -8.34 18.96
CA TYR A 623 -49.70 -8.23 20.42
C TYR A 623 -50.05 -6.82 20.90
N ASP A 624 -49.16 -5.83 20.74
CA ASP A 624 -49.39 -4.48 21.26
C ASP A 624 -48.72 -3.41 20.40
N ALA A 625 -49.47 -2.77 19.50
CA ALA A 625 -49.01 -1.60 18.74
C ALA A 625 -48.96 -0.32 19.61
N GLY A 626 -49.57 -0.32 20.80
CA GLY A 626 -49.56 0.83 21.70
C GLY A 626 -48.19 1.16 22.28
N VAL A 627 -47.18 0.31 22.10
CA VAL A 627 -45.79 0.58 22.48
C VAL A 627 -45.13 1.71 21.67
N PHE A 628 -45.70 2.10 20.51
CA PHE A 628 -45.22 3.24 19.71
C PHE A 628 -45.18 4.57 20.49
N ILE A 629 -45.91 4.68 21.61
CA ILE A 629 -45.83 5.85 22.47
C ILE A 629 -44.41 6.05 23.06
N ALA A 630 -43.58 5.01 23.09
CA ALA A 630 -42.19 5.08 23.56
C ALA A 630 -41.29 6.01 22.72
N PHE A 631 -41.68 6.35 21.48
CA PHE A 631 -40.99 7.38 20.70
C PHE A 631 -41.01 8.76 21.38
N ASN A 632 -41.97 9.02 22.26
CA ASN A 632 -41.96 10.22 23.08
C ASN A 632 -40.93 10.08 24.22
N PRO A 633 -39.86 10.91 24.24
CA PRO A 633 -38.81 10.85 25.27
C PRO A 633 -39.33 11.15 26.68
N GLY A 634 -40.51 11.77 26.81
CA GLY A 634 -41.18 11.99 28.09
C GLY A 634 -41.37 10.70 28.89
N TYR A 635 -41.56 9.55 28.23
CA TYR A 635 -41.67 8.26 28.93
C TYR A 635 -40.35 7.83 29.58
N ALA A 636 -39.20 8.03 28.91
CA ALA A 636 -37.88 7.80 29.50
C ALA A 636 -37.66 8.67 30.75
N PHE A 637 -37.93 9.98 30.67
CA PHE A 637 -37.80 10.89 31.81
C PHE A 637 -38.76 10.53 32.94
N SER A 638 -40.02 10.19 32.63
CA SER A 638 -41.00 9.79 33.64
C SER A 638 -40.60 8.49 34.33
N PHE A 639 -39.98 7.55 33.61
CA PHE A 639 -39.46 6.31 34.18
C PHE A 639 -38.30 6.57 35.14
N LEU A 640 -37.31 7.35 34.71
CA LEU A 640 -36.18 7.74 35.56
C LEU A 640 -36.62 8.54 36.79
N ALA A 641 -37.59 9.44 36.63
CA ALA A 641 -38.14 10.21 37.74
C ALA A 641 -38.92 9.35 38.75
N ARG A 642 -39.64 8.32 38.29
CA ARG A 642 -40.40 7.40 39.15
C ARG A 642 -39.48 6.47 39.95
N HIS A 643 -38.47 5.91 39.31
CA HIS A 643 -37.57 4.90 39.90
C HIS A 643 -36.31 5.48 40.55
N GLY A 644 -35.98 6.75 40.31
CA GLY A 644 -34.86 7.43 40.94
C GLY A 644 -33.52 6.71 40.73
N GLU A 645 -32.89 6.31 41.84
CA GLU A 645 -31.60 5.58 41.84
C GLU A 645 -31.70 4.24 41.10
N GLU A 646 -32.78 3.49 41.26
CA GLU A 646 -32.96 2.19 40.62
C GLU A 646 -33.05 2.35 39.10
N GLY A 647 -33.81 3.34 38.63
CA GLY A 647 -33.90 3.70 37.22
C GLY A 647 -32.54 4.13 36.65
N TRP A 648 -31.75 4.88 37.40
CA TRP A 648 -30.37 5.22 37.03
C TRP A 648 -29.48 3.97 36.94
N ARG A 649 -29.58 3.01 37.86
CA ARG A 649 -28.83 1.73 37.80
C ARG A 649 -29.22 0.89 36.59
N MET A 650 -30.49 0.92 36.18
CA MET A 650 -30.97 0.21 34.99
C MET A 650 -30.42 0.77 33.66
N LEU A 651 -29.91 2.01 33.65
CA LEU A 651 -29.21 2.55 32.47
C LEU A 651 -28.03 1.66 32.04
N SER A 652 -27.37 1.00 33.01
CA SER A 652 -26.27 0.07 32.76
C SER A 652 -26.68 -1.22 32.04
N GLY A 653 -27.98 -1.56 32.02
CA GLY A 653 -28.53 -2.63 31.18
C GLY A 653 -28.85 -2.11 29.77
N THR A 654 -29.46 -0.92 29.68
CA THR A 654 -29.82 -0.31 28.38
C THR A 654 -28.62 0.12 27.54
N LEU A 655 -27.45 0.39 28.15
CA LEU A 655 -26.24 0.75 27.40
C LEU A 655 -25.80 -0.33 26.41
N LEU A 656 -26.16 -1.59 26.70
CA LEU A 656 -25.86 -2.74 25.85
C LEU A 656 -26.53 -2.65 24.48
N ALA A 657 -27.54 -1.78 24.32
CA ALA A 657 -28.19 -1.55 23.03
C ALA A 657 -27.29 -0.83 22.02
N PHE A 658 -26.23 -0.14 22.48
CA PHE A 658 -25.31 0.61 21.63
C PHE A 658 -23.84 0.24 21.84
N THR A 659 -23.54 -0.87 22.51
CA THR A 659 -22.17 -1.42 22.51
C THR A 659 -21.77 -1.84 21.09
N GLY A 660 -20.52 -1.60 20.69
CA GLY A 660 -20.05 -1.77 19.30
C GLY A 660 -19.96 -0.48 18.48
N VAL A 661 -20.31 0.69 19.04
CA VAL A 661 -20.14 1.99 18.35
C VAL A 661 -18.67 2.40 18.20
N GLU A 662 -17.81 1.93 19.08
CA GLU A 662 -16.37 2.07 19.04
C GLU A 662 -15.77 1.32 17.83
N ALA A 663 -16.31 0.16 17.47
CA ALA A 663 -15.95 -0.56 16.24
C ALA A 663 -16.36 0.25 15.01
N LEU A 664 -17.57 0.83 15.01
CA LEU A 664 -18.04 1.74 13.95
C LEU A 664 -17.10 2.94 13.75
N PHE A 665 -16.50 3.46 14.82
CA PHE A 665 -15.52 4.53 14.69
C PHE A 665 -14.15 4.03 14.22
N ALA A 666 -13.66 2.89 14.72
CA ALA A 666 -12.37 2.34 14.31
C ALA A 666 -12.36 1.91 12.82
N ASP A 667 -13.48 1.38 12.33
CA ASP A 667 -13.58 0.77 11.00
C ASP A 667 -13.70 1.76 9.83
N ILE A 668 -13.57 3.09 10.07
CA ILE A 668 -13.48 4.07 8.97
C ILE A 668 -12.27 3.77 8.06
N GLY A 669 -11.18 3.24 8.64
CA GLY A 669 -9.98 2.86 7.89
C GLY A 669 -10.26 1.81 6.82
N ALA A 670 -11.16 0.87 7.11
CA ALA A 670 -11.57 -0.18 6.17
C ALA A 670 -12.76 0.24 5.29
N PHE A 671 -13.67 1.07 5.82
CA PHE A 671 -14.89 1.49 5.15
C PHE A 671 -15.05 3.01 5.16
N SER A 672 -15.31 3.62 4.01
CA SER A 672 -15.54 5.07 3.97
C SER A 672 -16.69 5.52 4.87
N ARG A 673 -16.56 6.71 5.48
CA ARG A 673 -17.62 7.37 6.27
C ARG A 673 -19.01 7.32 5.60
N ARG A 674 -19.07 7.60 4.29
CA ARG A 674 -20.34 7.61 3.54
C ARG A 674 -20.95 6.21 3.43
N ALA A 675 -20.14 5.16 3.30
CA ALA A 675 -20.61 3.79 3.27
C ALA A 675 -21.31 3.44 4.59
N ILE A 676 -20.66 3.75 5.72
CA ILE A 676 -21.21 3.53 7.07
C ILE A 676 -22.52 4.31 7.28
N GLN A 677 -22.59 5.56 6.82
CA GLN A 677 -23.81 6.37 6.92
C GLN A 677 -24.98 5.76 6.14
N ILE A 678 -24.73 5.30 4.92
CA ILE A 678 -25.75 4.65 4.08
C ILE A 678 -26.20 3.33 4.70
N SER A 679 -25.27 2.49 5.14
CA SER A 679 -25.59 1.17 5.69
C SER A 679 -26.31 1.26 7.05
N TRP A 680 -25.96 2.24 7.88
CA TRP A 680 -26.63 2.48 9.17
C TRP A 680 -28.05 3.00 8.97
N LEU A 681 -28.19 4.15 8.29
CA LEU A 681 -29.48 4.83 8.13
C LEU A 681 -30.44 4.06 7.22
N GLY A 682 -29.91 3.36 6.22
CA GLY A 682 -30.70 2.65 5.22
C GLY A 682 -31.12 1.23 5.62
N TYR A 683 -30.44 0.59 6.59
CA TYR A 683 -30.72 -0.80 6.94
C TYR A 683 -30.60 -1.10 8.45
N ALA A 684 -29.42 -0.95 9.05
CA ALA A 684 -29.18 -1.43 10.41
C ALA A 684 -30.05 -0.73 11.47
N PHE A 685 -30.15 0.60 11.43
CA PHE A 685 -30.94 1.37 12.39
C PHE A 685 -32.44 1.05 12.32
N PRO A 686 -33.10 1.05 11.14
CA PRO A 686 -34.50 0.61 11.04
C PRO A 686 -34.73 -0.81 11.56
N CYS A 687 -33.86 -1.76 11.24
CA CYS A 687 -33.99 -3.14 11.68
C CYS A 687 -33.91 -3.29 13.20
N LEU A 688 -32.91 -2.64 13.83
CA LEU A 688 -32.74 -2.66 15.28
C LEU A 688 -33.92 -2.00 16.01
N LEU A 689 -34.40 -0.88 15.47
CA LEU A 689 -35.55 -0.18 16.03
C LEU A 689 -36.80 -1.06 16.04
N LEU A 690 -37.09 -1.74 14.91
CA LEU A 690 -38.19 -2.69 14.81
C LEU A 690 -38.02 -3.88 15.75
N ALA A 691 -36.79 -4.38 15.93
CA ALA A 691 -36.48 -5.49 16.83
C ALA A 691 -36.87 -5.15 18.27
N TYR A 692 -36.36 -4.04 18.83
CA TYR A 692 -36.64 -3.67 20.21
C TYR A 692 -38.11 -3.34 20.45
N ILE A 693 -38.75 -2.61 19.54
CA ILE A 693 -40.17 -2.25 19.67
C ILE A 693 -41.04 -3.52 19.64
N GLY A 694 -40.75 -4.46 18.73
CA GLY A 694 -41.54 -5.68 18.66
C GLY A 694 -41.27 -6.66 19.81
N GLN A 695 -40.05 -6.71 20.36
CA GLN A 695 -39.79 -7.40 21.61
C GLN A 695 -40.62 -6.82 22.75
N ALA A 696 -40.67 -5.48 22.88
CA ALA A 696 -41.52 -4.83 23.87
C ALA A 696 -43.01 -5.09 23.64
N ALA A 697 -43.48 -5.13 22.39
CA ALA A 697 -44.87 -5.46 22.06
C ALA A 697 -45.25 -6.87 22.54
N TYR A 698 -44.32 -7.83 22.44
CA TYR A 698 -44.54 -9.18 22.97
C TYR A 698 -44.49 -9.23 24.50
N ILE A 699 -43.47 -8.60 25.11
CA ILE A 699 -43.28 -8.58 26.57
C ILE A 699 -44.42 -7.84 27.29
N SER A 700 -45.04 -6.84 26.67
CA SER A 700 -46.17 -6.13 27.28
C SER A 700 -47.39 -7.02 27.55
N VAL A 701 -47.52 -8.13 26.81
CA VAL A 701 -48.54 -9.17 26.99
C VAL A 701 -47.99 -10.38 27.76
N HIS A 702 -46.70 -10.70 27.58
CA HIS A 702 -46.01 -11.81 28.23
C HIS A 702 -44.79 -11.34 29.04
N PRO A 703 -44.99 -10.79 30.26
CA PRO A 703 -43.91 -10.17 31.04
C PRO A 703 -42.71 -11.08 31.30
N GLU A 704 -42.93 -12.38 31.54
CA GLU A 704 -41.90 -13.41 31.78
C GLU A 704 -40.89 -13.56 30.62
N ALA A 705 -41.25 -13.11 29.41
CA ALA A 705 -40.43 -13.24 28.22
C ALA A 705 -39.15 -12.39 28.25
N TYR A 706 -39.04 -11.42 29.18
CA TYR A 706 -37.87 -10.54 29.32
C TYR A 706 -36.55 -11.29 29.51
N SER A 707 -36.59 -12.50 30.06
CA SER A 707 -35.43 -13.36 30.34
C SER A 707 -34.71 -13.85 29.07
N ASN A 708 -35.47 -14.17 28.02
CA ASN A 708 -34.97 -14.58 26.70
C ASN A 708 -35.81 -13.89 25.60
N PRO A 709 -35.67 -12.56 25.44
CA PRO A 709 -36.63 -11.72 24.73
C PRO A 709 -36.71 -12.08 23.23
N PHE A 710 -35.58 -12.36 22.60
CA PHE A 710 -35.53 -12.71 21.17
C PHE A 710 -36.21 -14.05 20.88
N PHE A 711 -35.81 -15.12 21.59
CA PHE A 711 -36.31 -16.47 21.32
C PHE A 711 -37.77 -16.65 21.72
N ASN A 712 -38.20 -16.05 22.83
CA ASN A 712 -39.60 -16.11 23.28
C ASN A 712 -40.54 -15.29 22.39
N ALA A 713 -40.05 -14.18 21.82
CA ALA A 713 -40.84 -13.34 20.91
C ALA A 713 -40.81 -13.84 19.45
N ALA A 714 -40.19 -14.99 19.17
CA ALA A 714 -40.17 -15.55 17.82
C ALA A 714 -41.58 -16.01 17.40
N PRO A 715 -42.01 -15.74 16.15
CA PRO A 715 -43.25 -16.29 15.60
C PRO A 715 -43.33 -17.82 15.74
N PRO A 716 -44.55 -18.40 15.87
CA PRO A 716 -44.72 -19.84 15.98
C PRO A 716 -44.07 -20.57 14.81
N GLY A 717 -43.21 -21.56 15.11
CA GLY A 717 -42.52 -22.39 14.11
C GLY A 717 -41.19 -21.85 13.59
N THR A 718 -40.75 -20.65 13.98
CA THR A 718 -39.49 -20.04 13.48
C THR A 718 -38.31 -20.13 14.46
N VAL A 719 -38.47 -20.73 15.64
CA VAL A 719 -37.44 -20.79 16.70
C VAL A 719 -36.17 -21.53 16.24
N TYR A 720 -36.29 -22.67 15.56
CA TYR A 720 -35.12 -23.43 15.07
C TYR A 720 -34.31 -22.66 14.02
N PRO A 721 -34.92 -22.09 12.95
CA PRO A 721 -34.23 -21.16 12.06
C PRO A 721 -33.61 -19.97 12.80
N ALA A 722 -34.33 -19.38 13.77
CA ALA A 722 -33.83 -18.25 14.55
C ALA A 722 -32.57 -18.60 15.34
N LEU A 723 -32.51 -19.79 15.93
CA LEU A 723 -31.34 -20.29 16.67
C LEU A 723 -30.12 -20.44 15.76
N VAL A 724 -30.28 -21.05 14.58
CA VAL A 724 -29.18 -21.22 13.62
C VAL A 724 -28.65 -19.86 13.15
N ILE A 725 -29.55 -18.94 12.77
CA ILE A 725 -29.15 -17.61 12.30
C ILE A 725 -28.51 -16.79 13.44
N ALA A 726 -29.02 -16.89 14.67
CA ALA A 726 -28.44 -16.22 15.85
C ALA A 726 -27.00 -16.69 16.12
N ILE A 727 -26.74 -18.00 16.05
CA ILE A 727 -25.38 -18.55 16.23
C ILE A 727 -24.46 -18.07 15.10
N LEU A 728 -24.92 -18.09 13.86
CA LEU A 728 -24.14 -17.59 12.72
C LEU A 728 -23.86 -16.08 12.85
N ALA A 729 -24.84 -15.28 13.27
CA ALA A 729 -24.68 -13.85 13.48
C ALA A 729 -23.70 -13.56 14.63
N ALA A 730 -23.76 -14.31 15.73
CA ALA A 730 -22.82 -14.20 16.85
C ALA A 730 -21.37 -14.58 16.45
N VAL A 731 -21.20 -15.59 15.61
CA VAL A 731 -19.90 -15.95 15.02
C VAL A 731 -19.35 -14.80 14.18
N VAL A 732 -20.20 -14.12 13.39
CA VAL A 732 -19.77 -12.97 12.59
C VAL A 732 -19.47 -11.74 13.48
N ALA A 733 -20.31 -11.45 14.47
CA ALA A 733 -20.11 -10.35 15.43
C ALA A 733 -18.75 -10.42 16.14
N SER A 734 -18.36 -11.64 16.49
CA SER A 734 -17.08 -11.94 17.13
C SER A 734 -15.86 -11.58 16.27
N GLN A 735 -16.00 -11.43 14.95
CA GLN A 735 -14.87 -11.19 14.03
C GLN A 735 -14.46 -9.72 13.96
N ALA A 736 -15.42 -8.78 14.08
CA ALA A 736 -15.19 -7.34 13.89
C ALA A 736 -14.04 -6.80 14.76
N ILE A 737 -13.95 -7.27 16.00
CA ILE A 737 -12.92 -6.82 16.94
C ILE A 737 -11.60 -7.57 16.78
N ILE A 738 -11.64 -8.83 16.36
CA ILE A 738 -10.43 -9.64 16.15
C ILE A 738 -9.64 -9.11 14.94
N THR A 739 -10.34 -8.55 13.95
CA THR A 739 -9.71 -7.80 12.84
C THR A 739 -9.05 -6.47 13.23
N ALA A 740 -9.18 -5.97 14.47
CA ALA A 740 -8.49 -4.76 14.94
C ALA A 740 -7.10 -5.05 15.62
N THR A 741 -6.71 -6.33 15.65
CA THR A 741 -5.60 -7.05 16.29
C THR A 741 -4.09 -6.89 15.99
N PHE A 742 -3.40 -5.73 15.81
CA PHE A 742 -2.09 -5.74 15.05
C PHE A 742 -0.74 -5.22 15.67
N GLN A 743 0.33 -6.05 15.84
CA GLN A 743 1.70 -6.03 15.18
C GLN A 743 2.55 -7.35 15.40
N ILE A 744 3.22 -8.00 14.40
CA ILE A 744 4.70 -7.98 14.12
C ILE A 744 5.10 -8.67 12.78
N LYS A 745 4.23 -9.44 12.10
CA LYS A 745 4.46 -9.88 10.70
C LYS A 745 3.25 -9.48 9.88
N VAL A 746 3.34 -8.30 9.31
CA VAL A 746 2.28 -7.63 8.56
C VAL A 746 2.14 -8.35 7.21
N VAL A 747 1.22 -9.33 7.13
CA VAL A 747 0.77 -9.89 5.86
C VAL A 747 -0.42 -9.06 5.41
N HIS A 748 -0.21 -8.21 4.40
CA HIS A 748 -1.30 -7.47 3.77
C HIS A 748 -2.18 -8.46 3.02
N THR A 749 -3.44 -8.59 3.44
CA THR A 749 -4.38 -9.59 2.89
C THR A 749 -5.16 -9.09 1.68
N SER A 750 -4.97 -7.83 1.28
CA SER A 750 -5.65 -7.20 0.15
C SER A 750 -4.72 -6.22 -0.57
N ASP A 751 -4.68 -6.33 -1.91
CA ASP A 751 -3.98 -5.38 -2.80
C ASP A 751 -4.78 -4.08 -3.01
N ILE A 752 -6.03 -4.02 -2.50
CA ILE A 752 -7.02 -2.97 -2.81
C ILE A 752 -7.41 -2.16 -1.57
N PHE A 753 -7.39 -2.76 -0.36
CA PHE A 753 -7.81 -2.10 0.88
C PHE A 753 -6.65 -2.03 1.87
N HIS A 754 -6.30 -0.81 2.30
CA HIS A 754 -5.28 -0.59 3.33
C HIS A 754 -5.77 -1.09 4.70
N GLY A 755 -4.87 -1.59 5.56
CA GLY A 755 -5.16 -1.83 6.98
C GLY A 755 -5.57 -3.26 7.39
N GLN A 756 -5.74 -4.21 6.47
CA GLN A 756 -6.05 -5.60 6.83
C GLN A 756 -4.78 -6.43 7.06
N LEU A 757 -4.39 -6.56 8.33
CA LEU A 757 -3.23 -7.32 8.79
C LEU A 757 -3.73 -8.63 9.44
N TYR A 758 -2.87 -9.63 9.66
CA TYR A 758 -3.22 -10.82 10.45
C TYR A 758 -2.06 -11.22 11.35
N ILE A 759 -2.35 -11.56 12.60
CA ILE A 759 -1.32 -11.90 13.59
C ILE A 759 -1.66 -13.20 14.30
N PRO A 760 -0.91 -14.27 13.97
CA PRO A 760 -1.12 -15.58 14.57
C PRO A 760 -1.07 -15.54 16.10
N ILE A 761 -0.08 -14.85 16.69
CA ILE A 761 0.12 -14.84 18.14
C ILE A 761 -1.04 -14.13 18.87
N ALA A 762 -1.50 -12.99 18.35
CA ALA A 762 -2.61 -12.25 18.92
C ALA A 762 -3.91 -13.07 18.82
N ASN A 763 -4.15 -13.72 17.68
CA ASN A 763 -5.29 -14.62 17.47
C ASN A 763 -5.34 -15.74 18.53
N TRP A 764 -4.21 -16.43 18.77
CA TRP A 764 -4.14 -17.47 19.80
C TRP A 764 -4.36 -16.94 21.22
N LEU A 765 -3.78 -15.78 21.56
CA LEU A 765 -3.97 -15.17 22.88
C LEU A 765 -5.42 -14.74 23.12
N LEU A 766 -6.06 -14.16 22.10
CA LEU A 766 -7.48 -13.80 22.15
C LEU A 766 -8.36 -15.05 22.29
N MET A 767 -8.09 -16.11 21.52
CA MET A 767 -8.82 -17.38 21.65
C MET A 767 -8.80 -17.91 23.08
N VAL A 768 -7.60 -18.01 23.67
CA VAL A 768 -7.42 -18.52 25.03
C VAL A 768 -8.15 -17.63 26.04
N GLY A 769 -8.02 -16.32 25.91
CA GLY A 769 -8.66 -15.39 26.85
C GLY A 769 -10.19 -15.37 26.73
N THR A 770 -10.75 -15.45 25.51
CA THR A 770 -12.20 -15.50 25.28
C THR A 770 -12.80 -16.80 25.83
N ILE A 771 -12.15 -17.95 25.58
CA ILE A 771 -12.60 -19.25 26.14
C ILE A 771 -12.57 -19.19 27.66
N LEU A 772 -11.47 -18.73 28.25
CA LEU A 772 -11.34 -18.62 29.71
C LEU A 772 -12.47 -17.78 30.30
N ILE A 773 -12.83 -16.66 29.66
CA ILE A 773 -13.89 -15.77 30.11
C ILE A 773 -15.27 -16.44 29.98
N ALA A 774 -15.56 -17.06 28.84
CA ALA A 774 -16.82 -17.78 28.64
C ALA A 774 -17.00 -18.91 29.67
N SER A 775 -15.92 -19.62 30.01
CA SER A 775 -15.95 -20.67 31.04
C SER A 775 -16.11 -20.13 32.47
N ILE A 776 -15.49 -18.98 32.80
CA ILE A 776 -15.59 -18.34 34.13
C ILE A 776 -16.97 -17.73 34.33
N TYR A 777 -17.42 -16.92 33.37
CA TYR A 777 -18.70 -16.23 33.39
C TYR A 777 -19.76 -17.09 32.72
N ASN A 778 -20.17 -18.15 33.41
CA ASN A 778 -21.11 -19.19 32.98
C ASN A 778 -22.56 -18.74 32.67
N ASN A 779 -22.84 -17.43 32.63
CA ASN A 779 -24.15 -16.86 32.33
C ASN A 779 -24.00 -15.49 31.66
N THR A 780 -24.82 -15.21 30.64
CA THR A 780 -24.88 -13.94 29.91
C THR A 780 -25.14 -12.73 30.78
N THR A 781 -25.93 -12.86 31.85
CA THR A 781 -26.17 -11.75 32.79
C THR A 781 -24.90 -11.41 33.58
N SER A 782 -24.18 -12.42 34.05
CA SER A 782 -22.93 -12.23 34.80
C SER A 782 -21.82 -11.68 33.90
N LEU A 783 -21.74 -12.17 32.67
CA LEU A 783 -20.81 -11.67 31.66
C LEU A 783 -21.18 -10.25 31.20
N GLY A 784 -22.48 -9.97 31.03
CA GLY A 784 -23.02 -8.63 30.75
C GLY A 784 -22.83 -7.62 31.89
N ASN A 785 -22.54 -8.07 33.11
CA ASN A 785 -22.10 -7.21 34.20
C ASN A 785 -20.61 -6.86 34.12
N ALA A 786 -19.79 -7.69 33.47
CA ALA A 786 -18.37 -7.39 33.23
C ALA A 786 -18.16 -6.52 31.97
N TYR A 787 -19.17 -6.50 31.08
CA TYR A 787 -19.16 -5.82 29.80
C TYR A 787 -19.69 -4.36 29.87
N GLY A 788 -19.25 -3.51 28.95
CA GLY A 788 -19.80 -2.15 28.75
C GLY A 788 -19.13 -1.01 29.53
N VAL A 789 -18.44 -1.26 30.67
CA VAL A 789 -17.74 -0.18 31.41
C VAL A 789 -16.58 0.41 30.59
N CYS A 790 -15.76 -0.44 29.99
CA CYS A 790 -14.66 -0.02 29.11
C CYS A 790 -15.17 0.77 27.90
N VAL A 791 -16.23 0.29 27.25
CA VAL A 791 -16.90 0.98 26.15
C VAL A 791 -17.38 2.37 26.56
N MET A 792 -18.00 2.51 27.74
CA MET A 792 -18.45 3.83 28.22
C MET A 792 -17.30 4.81 28.49
N PHE A 793 -16.15 4.33 28.97
CA PHE A 793 -14.97 5.19 29.07
C PHE A 793 -14.45 5.63 27.69
N VAL A 794 -14.38 4.70 26.73
CA VAL A 794 -13.95 4.99 25.36
C VAL A 794 -14.87 6.02 24.71
N THR A 795 -16.19 5.82 24.80
CA THR A 795 -17.18 6.74 24.23
C THR A 795 -17.13 8.14 24.86
N PHE A 796 -16.82 8.23 26.16
CA PHE A 796 -16.60 9.51 26.86
C PHE A 796 -15.29 10.20 26.42
N PHE A 797 -14.21 9.42 26.26
CA PHE A 797 -12.94 9.94 25.74
C PHE A 797 -13.08 10.43 24.29
N ASP A 798 -13.84 9.73 23.45
CA ASP A 798 -14.17 10.16 22.10
C ASP A 798 -14.90 11.51 22.11
N THR A 799 -15.92 11.68 22.95
CA THR A 799 -16.63 12.96 23.11
C THR A 799 -15.68 14.10 23.47
N CYS A 800 -14.75 13.85 24.40
CA CYS A 800 -13.76 14.84 24.81
C CYS A 800 -12.79 15.17 23.67
N MET A 801 -12.24 14.16 22.99
CA MET A 801 -11.24 14.39 21.94
C MET A 801 -11.81 14.96 20.66
N VAL A 802 -13.01 14.54 20.25
CA VAL A 802 -13.70 15.08 19.08
C VAL A 802 -14.12 16.52 19.32
N SER A 803 -14.45 16.92 20.56
CA SER A 803 -14.67 18.35 20.87
C SER A 803 -13.40 19.20 20.65
N LEU A 804 -12.22 18.66 20.99
CA LEU A 804 -10.94 19.31 20.68
C LEU A 804 -10.70 19.35 19.17
N ALA A 805 -11.04 18.28 18.45
CA ALA A 805 -10.93 18.25 16.99
C ALA A 805 -11.88 19.26 16.33
N ALA A 806 -13.10 19.40 16.82
CA ALA A 806 -14.05 20.40 16.34
C ALA A 806 -13.51 21.83 16.50
N MET A 807 -12.84 22.12 17.62
CA MET A 807 -12.24 23.43 17.87
C MET A 807 -10.98 23.69 17.02
N PHE A 808 -10.10 22.71 16.84
CA PHE A 808 -8.76 22.92 16.26
C PHE A 808 -8.57 22.43 14.83
N VAL A 809 -9.36 21.44 14.40
CA VAL A 809 -9.35 20.87 13.06
C VAL A 809 -10.49 21.46 12.24
N TRP A 810 -11.73 21.47 12.76
CA TRP A 810 -12.89 22.04 12.06
C TRP A 810 -13.04 23.56 12.24
N ARG A 811 -12.20 24.18 13.08
CA ARG A 811 -12.18 25.63 13.36
C ARG A 811 -13.53 26.18 13.86
N ILE A 812 -14.32 25.37 14.55
CA ILE A 812 -15.60 25.80 15.12
C ILE A 812 -15.35 26.56 16.42
N SER A 813 -16.09 27.65 16.63
CA SER A 813 -16.02 28.45 17.86
C SER A 813 -16.25 27.58 19.11
N PRO A 814 -15.45 27.74 20.19
CA PRO A 814 -15.59 26.97 21.42
C PRO A 814 -16.98 27.12 22.05
N PHE A 815 -17.64 28.27 21.88
CA PHE A 815 -18.99 28.49 22.40
C PHE A 815 -20.03 27.64 21.68
N ILE A 816 -19.88 27.47 20.36
CA ILE A 816 -20.77 26.61 19.56
C ILE A 816 -20.50 25.14 19.87
N VAL A 817 -19.25 24.76 20.14
CA VAL A 817 -18.89 23.39 20.53
C VAL A 817 -19.35 23.06 21.96
N LEU A 818 -19.33 24.02 22.88
CA LEU A 818 -19.61 23.81 24.29
C LEU A 818 -21.01 23.26 24.56
N PHE A 819 -22.06 23.80 23.92
CA PHE A 819 -23.43 23.36 24.19
C PHE A 819 -23.70 21.92 23.74
N PRO A 820 -23.41 21.51 22.48
CA PRO A 820 -23.53 20.12 22.06
C PRO A 820 -22.62 19.19 22.87
N TRP A 821 -21.39 19.61 23.14
CA TRP A 821 -20.47 18.82 23.96
C TRP A 821 -21.02 18.58 25.36
N LEU A 822 -21.56 19.60 26.03
CA LEU A 822 -22.11 19.47 27.38
C LEU A 822 -23.27 18.49 27.40
N ILE A 823 -24.19 18.57 26.43
CA ILE A 823 -25.33 17.64 26.33
C ILE A 823 -24.84 16.19 26.17
N VAL A 824 -23.93 15.95 25.24
CA VAL A 824 -23.40 14.60 24.97
C VAL A 824 -22.54 14.09 26.14
N ALA A 825 -21.70 14.93 26.72
CA ALA A 825 -20.86 14.57 27.86
C ALA A 825 -21.70 14.27 29.11
N CYS A 826 -22.82 14.97 29.33
CA CYS A 826 -23.77 14.64 30.39
C CYS A 826 -24.46 13.30 30.13
N LEU A 827 -24.83 12.99 28.89
CA LEU A 827 -25.43 11.71 28.52
C LEU A 827 -24.43 10.56 28.73
N ASP A 828 -23.20 10.71 28.23
CA ASP A 828 -22.10 9.77 28.46
C ASP A 828 -21.83 9.59 29.95
N GLY A 829 -21.80 10.70 30.72
CA GLY A 829 -21.61 10.69 32.16
C GLY A 829 -22.73 9.97 32.92
N ALA A 830 -23.98 10.11 32.49
CA ALA A 830 -25.11 9.39 33.08
C ALA A 830 -24.98 7.87 32.89
N TYR A 831 -24.62 7.43 31.67
CA TYR A 831 -24.37 6.01 31.40
C TYR A 831 -23.11 5.49 32.08
N LEU A 832 -22.01 6.24 32.05
CA LEU A 832 -20.73 5.88 32.66
C LEU A 832 -20.86 5.75 34.19
N SER A 833 -21.54 6.70 34.84
CA SER A 833 -21.77 6.64 36.29
C SER A 833 -22.59 5.41 36.67
N SER A 834 -23.62 5.07 35.90
CA SER A 834 -24.41 3.84 36.09
C SER A 834 -23.57 2.58 35.85
N ALA A 835 -22.78 2.54 34.78
CA ALA A 835 -21.93 1.41 34.44
C ALA A 835 -20.85 1.13 35.51
N LEU A 836 -20.29 2.17 36.13
CA LEU A 836 -19.31 2.03 37.22
C LEU A 836 -19.85 1.25 38.44
N MET A 837 -21.17 1.21 38.63
CA MET A 837 -21.77 0.38 39.69
C MET A 837 -21.58 -1.12 39.46
N LYS A 838 -21.27 -1.55 38.23
CA LYS A 838 -21.00 -2.95 37.88
C LYS A 838 -19.57 -3.40 38.15
N VAL A 839 -18.67 -2.48 38.55
CA VAL A 839 -17.27 -2.79 38.85
C VAL A 839 -17.14 -3.89 39.92
N PRO A 840 -17.82 -3.83 41.08
CA PRO A 840 -17.73 -4.88 42.11
C PRO A 840 -18.29 -6.23 41.64
N THR A 841 -19.26 -6.23 40.73
CA THR A 841 -19.97 -7.45 40.29
C THR A 841 -19.30 -8.17 39.11
N GLY A 842 -18.35 -7.53 38.42
CA GLY A 842 -17.62 -8.18 37.33
C GLY A 842 -16.73 -7.26 36.50
N ALA A 843 -17.07 -5.98 36.36
CA ALA A 843 -16.34 -5.08 35.45
C ALA A 843 -14.93 -4.67 35.95
N TRP A 844 -14.56 -5.02 37.18
CA TRP A 844 -13.18 -4.85 37.65
C TRP A 844 -12.17 -5.63 36.79
N PHE A 845 -12.58 -6.78 36.22
CA PHE A 845 -11.69 -7.64 35.44
C PHE A 845 -11.22 -6.94 34.15
N THR A 846 -12.14 -6.36 33.38
CA THR A 846 -11.83 -5.64 32.13
C THR A 846 -11.00 -4.39 32.38
N LEU A 847 -11.32 -3.65 33.45
CA LEU A 847 -10.51 -2.51 33.88
C LEU A 847 -9.10 -2.92 34.30
N ALA A 848 -8.93 -4.04 35.01
CA ALA A 848 -7.63 -4.56 35.39
C ALA A 848 -6.80 -4.97 34.15
N LEU A 849 -7.41 -5.69 33.21
CA LEU A 849 -6.77 -6.08 31.95
C LEU A 849 -6.35 -4.84 31.14
N ALA A 850 -7.25 -3.89 30.95
CA ALA A 850 -6.96 -2.63 30.25
C ALA A 850 -5.82 -1.84 30.93
N THR A 851 -5.76 -1.88 32.27
CA THR A 851 -4.71 -1.21 33.06
C THR A 851 -3.34 -1.89 32.88
N VAL A 852 -3.29 -3.23 32.92
CA VAL A 852 -2.04 -3.99 32.70
C VAL A 852 -1.48 -3.70 31.29
N LEU A 853 -2.35 -3.76 30.28
CA LEU A 853 -1.97 -3.41 28.90
C LEU A 853 -1.53 -1.95 28.79
N ALA A 854 -2.23 -1.02 29.46
CA ALA A 854 -1.87 0.39 29.45
C ALA A 854 -0.51 0.64 30.10
N ILE A 855 -0.19 -0.04 31.20
CA ILE A 855 1.14 0.04 31.84
C ILE A 855 2.22 -0.42 30.86
N LEU A 856 2.02 -1.54 30.17
CA LEU A 856 2.96 -2.04 29.17
C LEU A 856 3.19 -1.02 28.03
N PHE A 857 2.11 -0.47 27.46
CA PHE A 857 2.20 0.53 26.40
C PHE A 857 2.80 1.86 26.88
N LEU A 858 2.49 2.31 28.10
CA LEU A 858 3.08 3.52 28.68
C LEU A 858 4.57 3.33 28.98
N ILE A 859 5.00 2.16 29.48
CA ILE A 859 6.42 1.83 29.67
C ILE A 859 7.14 1.82 28.32
N TRP A 860 6.57 1.15 27.32
CA TRP A 860 7.12 1.11 25.97
C TRP A 860 7.24 2.51 25.37
N ARG A 861 6.16 3.30 25.47
CA ARG A 861 6.13 4.67 24.96
C ARG A 861 7.14 5.57 25.66
N PHE A 862 7.22 5.49 27.00
CA PHE A 862 8.20 6.25 27.78
C PHE A 862 9.63 5.87 27.40
N GLY A 863 9.93 4.57 27.33
CA GLY A 863 11.25 4.07 26.94
C GLY A 863 11.65 4.48 25.53
N LYS A 864 10.71 4.40 24.57
CA LYS A 864 10.90 4.89 23.20
C LYS A 864 11.15 6.40 23.15
N GLU A 865 10.41 7.20 23.93
CA GLU A 865 10.66 8.64 24.00
C GLU A 865 12.05 8.96 24.57
N GLN A 866 12.50 8.28 25.64
CA GLN A 866 13.86 8.46 26.16
C GLN A 866 14.92 8.02 25.15
N GLN A 867 14.68 6.93 24.42
CA GLN A 867 15.51 6.50 23.32
C GLN A 867 15.61 7.58 22.23
N TRP A 868 14.49 8.16 21.80
CA TRP A 868 14.48 9.23 20.80
C TRP A 868 15.22 10.48 21.27
N PHE A 869 15.09 10.86 22.55
CA PHE A 869 15.84 11.98 23.12
C PHE A 869 17.35 11.74 23.08
N ALA A 870 17.82 10.57 23.51
CA ALA A 870 19.24 10.22 23.42
C ALA A 870 19.72 10.10 21.96
N GLU A 871 18.87 9.61 21.06
CA GLU A 871 19.17 9.53 19.63
C GLU A 871 19.30 10.90 18.95
N ALA A 872 18.49 11.88 19.37
CA ALA A 872 18.46 13.22 18.80
C ALA A 872 19.76 14.02 19.05
N GLU A 873 20.47 13.75 20.16
CA GLU A 873 21.73 14.44 20.50
C GLU A 873 22.85 14.25 19.46
N ASP A 874 22.80 13.18 18.64
CA ASP A 874 23.85 12.84 17.67
C ASP A 874 23.46 13.11 16.21
N ARG A 875 22.34 13.81 15.96
CA ARG A 875 21.87 14.09 14.59
C ARG A 875 22.34 15.44 14.10
N PHE A 876 23.45 15.43 13.38
CA PHE A 876 23.98 16.61 12.72
C PHE A 876 24.17 16.39 11.21
N PRO A 877 24.09 17.47 10.39
CA PRO A 877 24.53 17.46 9.00
C PRO A 877 25.97 17.01 8.86
N THR A 878 26.35 16.53 7.68
CA THR A 878 27.64 15.87 7.50
C THR A 878 28.80 16.86 7.63
N SER A 879 28.57 18.13 7.29
CA SER A 879 29.48 19.27 7.50
C SER A 879 29.82 19.55 8.96
N HIS A 880 29.02 19.05 9.92
CA HIS A 880 29.31 19.20 11.35
C HIS A 880 30.50 18.36 11.80
N PHE A 881 30.70 17.21 11.16
CA PHE A 881 31.74 16.26 11.54
C PHE A 881 33.03 16.42 10.73
N VAL A 882 32.94 16.91 9.49
CA VAL A 882 34.05 16.93 8.53
C VAL A 882 34.24 18.31 7.92
N SER A 883 35.49 18.77 7.86
CA SER A 883 35.91 20.00 7.18
C SER A 883 37.09 19.75 6.23
N LYS A 884 37.33 20.68 5.29
CA LYS A 884 38.54 20.70 4.47
C LYS A 884 39.60 21.56 5.13
N GLY A 885 40.81 21.03 5.26
CA GLY A 885 41.98 21.78 5.68
C GLY A 885 42.51 22.70 4.56
N PRO A 886 43.39 23.69 4.90
CA PRO A 886 44.02 24.59 3.93
C PRO A 886 44.89 23.87 2.89
N ASP A 887 45.33 22.66 3.22
CA ASP A 887 46.13 21.71 2.44
C ASP A 887 45.28 20.84 1.48
N GLY A 888 43.96 21.01 1.47
CA GLY A 888 43.03 20.20 0.69
C GLY A 888 42.74 18.81 1.29
N GLN A 889 43.35 18.46 2.42
CA GLN A 889 43.06 17.21 3.13
C GLN A 889 41.75 17.31 3.91
N THR A 890 41.03 16.19 3.97
CA THR A 890 39.77 16.10 4.70
C THR A 890 40.06 15.78 6.16
N ARG A 891 39.55 16.59 7.10
CA ARG A 891 39.84 16.49 8.53
C ARG A 891 38.55 16.52 9.35
N LEU A 892 38.61 16.04 10.58
CA LEU A 892 37.52 16.28 11.53
C LEU A 892 37.45 17.78 11.87
N THR A 893 36.25 18.29 12.17
CA THR A 893 36.11 19.70 12.57
C THR A 893 36.86 19.99 13.89
N ASP A 894 37.14 21.27 14.16
CA ASP A 894 37.89 21.69 15.36
C ASP A 894 37.31 21.15 16.67
N ARG A 895 35.98 20.99 16.72
CA ARG A 895 35.26 20.40 17.86
C ARG A 895 35.69 18.97 18.19
N TYR A 896 36.16 18.22 17.19
CA TYR A 896 36.55 16.81 17.30
C TYR A 896 38.06 16.60 17.14
N GLY A 897 38.86 17.63 17.43
CA GLY A 897 40.31 17.52 17.56
C GLY A 897 41.12 17.77 16.29
N ASN A 898 40.49 18.22 15.18
CA ASN A 898 41.16 18.56 13.90
C ASN A 898 42.07 17.45 13.34
N THR A 899 41.71 16.20 13.62
CA THR A 899 42.46 15.01 13.21
C THR A 899 42.28 14.77 11.70
N PRO A 900 43.35 14.53 10.92
CA PRO A 900 43.24 14.19 9.52
C PRO A 900 42.56 12.83 9.33
N LEU A 901 41.64 12.73 8.36
CA LEU A 901 40.93 11.49 8.05
C LEU A 901 41.66 10.71 6.95
N SER A 902 41.93 9.43 7.19
CA SER A 902 42.51 8.53 6.20
C SER A 902 41.44 7.99 5.23
N ILE A 903 41.74 7.92 3.93
CA ILE A 903 40.83 7.39 2.91
C ILE A 903 41.18 5.93 2.62
N THR A 904 40.22 5.03 2.81
CA THR A 904 40.31 3.61 2.44
C THR A 904 39.72 3.40 1.04
N LYS A 905 40.30 2.49 0.25
CA LYS A 905 39.74 2.13 -1.06
C LYS A 905 38.45 1.34 -0.86
N GLY A 906 37.47 1.49 -1.76
CA GLY A 906 36.20 0.76 -1.71
C GLY A 906 34.96 1.63 -1.51
N LEU A 907 33.79 1.01 -1.69
CA LEU A 907 32.48 1.62 -1.51
C LEU A 907 31.90 1.27 -0.12
N GLY A 908 31.62 2.29 0.70
CA GLY A 908 30.95 2.12 1.98
C GLY A 908 29.48 2.48 1.93
N ILE A 909 28.60 1.52 2.20
CA ILE A 909 27.15 1.70 2.25
C ILE A 909 26.71 1.76 3.71
N PHE A 910 26.28 2.94 4.18
CA PHE A 910 25.82 3.12 5.55
C PHE A 910 24.29 3.08 5.60
N PHE A 911 23.74 2.11 6.32
CA PHE A 911 22.29 1.98 6.48
C PHE A 911 21.74 2.93 7.55
N ASP A 912 20.68 3.66 7.22
CA ASP A 912 19.84 4.33 8.20
C ASP A 912 18.35 4.26 7.80
N LYS A 913 17.47 4.21 8.80
CA LYS A 913 16.03 4.28 8.58
C LYS A 913 15.54 5.71 8.33
N ALA A 914 16.29 6.72 8.78
CA ALA A 914 15.90 8.12 8.68
C ALA A 914 16.58 8.81 7.51
N GLY A 915 15.82 9.23 6.50
CA GLY A 915 16.34 9.80 5.25
C GLY A 915 16.81 11.25 5.25
N GLU A 916 16.86 11.93 6.40
CA GLU A 916 17.05 13.40 6.43
C GLU A 916 18.44 13.88 6.88
N THR A 917 19.11 13.14 7.76
CA THR A 917 20.38 13.55 8.37
C THR A 917 21.46 12.50 8.15
N THR A 918 22.71 12.84 8.49
CA THR A 918 23.83 11.90 8.49
C THR A 918 23.49 10.66 9.33
N PRO A 919 23.70 9.42 8.82
CA PRO A 919 23.55 8.21 9.60
C PRO A 919 24.36 8.25 10.90
N ILE A 920 23.75 7.90 12.03
CA ILE A 920 24.45 7.86 13.33
C ILE A 920 25.64 6.87 13.27
N VAL A 921 25.49 5.79 12.50
CA VAL A 921 26.57 4.83 12.29
C VAL A 921 27.79 5.46 11.61
N PHE A 922 27.58 6.41 10.67
CA PHE A 922 28.66 7.11 10.00
C PHE A 922 29.42 8.02 10.96
N SER A 923 28.71 8.81 11.77
CA SER A 923 29.37 9.69 12.76
C SER A 923 30.21 8.89 13.75
N GLN A 924 29.69 7.77 14.25
CA GLN A 924 30.43 6.88 15.16
C GLN A 924 31.63 6.20 14.48
N PHE A 925 31.51 5.86 13.19
CA PHE A 925 32.59 5.26 12.42
C PHE A 925 33.77 6.24 12.24
N ILE A 926 33.51 7.45 11.75
CA ILE A 926 34.56 8.44 11.47
C ILE A 926 35.20 8.99 12.75
N LEU A 927 34.44 9.17 13.83
CA LEU A 927 34.97 9.72 15.09
C LEU A 927 35.88 8.71 15.80
N LYS A 928 35.66 7.41 15.64
CA LYS A 928 36.43 6.36 16.33
C LYS A 928 37.58 5.81 15.51
N LEU A 929 37.37 5.64 14.20
CA LEU A 929 38.35 5.02 13.31
C LEU A 929 39.18 6.04 12.53
N THR A 930 38.77 7.33 12.57
CA THR A 930 39.41 8.44 11.84
C THR A 930 39.72 8.09 10.38
N THR A 931 38.80 7.35 9.75
CA THR A 931 38.91 6.88 8.38
C THR A 931 37.56 6.92 7.68
N MET A 932 37.59 7.04 6.35
CA MET A 932 36.40 6.98 5.51
C MET A 932 36.67 6.19 4.21
N PRO A 933 35.65 5.51 3.65
CA PRO A 933 35.73 4.91 2.32
C PRO A 933 35.92 5.95 1.21
N ALA A 934 36.50 5.54 0.08
CA ALA A 934 36.74 6.40 -1.08
C ALA A 934 35.44 6.95 -1.68
N VAL A 935 34.37 6.13 -1.62
CA VAL A 935 33.01 6.53 -1.99
C VAL A 935 32.05 6.09 -0.91
N ILE A 936 31.15 6.98 -0.51
CA ILE A 936 30.20 6.76 0.58
C ILE A 936 28.78 6.89 0.03
N THR A 937 27.92 5.91 0.34
CA THR A 937 26.49 6.04 0.11
C THR A 937 25.71 5.88 1.40
N PHE A 938 24.96 6.91 1.78
CA PHE A 938 23.97 6.82 2.85
C PHE A 938 22.68 6.25 2.28
N PHE A 939 22.39 5.01 2.65
CA PHE A 939 21.26 4.26 2.13
C PHE A 939 20.08 4.35 3.11
N HIS A 940 19.01 4.98 2.65
CA HIS A 940 17.83 5.26 3.44
C HIS A 940 16.60 4.55 2.90
N LEU A 941 15.90 3.86 3.80
CA LEU A 941 14.67 3.14 3.49
C LEU A 941 13.46 3.94 3.98
N ARG A 942 12.58 4.34 3.07
CA ARG A 942 11.35 5.07 3.35
C ARG A 942 10.11 4.22 3.03
N PRO A 943 9.45 3.61 4.04
CA PRO A 943 8.18 2.93 3.81
C PRO A 943 7.08 3.93 3.47
N LEU A 944 6.27 3.62 2.47
CA LEU A 944 5.02 4.31 2.13
C LEU A 944 3.83 3.39 2.41
N GLU A 945 2.67 3.99 2.71
CA GLU A 945 1.41 3.25 2.94
C GLU A 945 0.74 2.77 1.64
N THR A 946 1.43 2.79 0.50
CA THR A 946 0.95 2.27 -0.79
C THR A 946 1.39 0.83 -0.99
N PRO A 947 0.68 0.00 -1.78
CA PRO A 947 1.09 -1.39 -2.03
C PRO A 947 2.44 -1.45 -2.73
N SER A 948 2.63 -0.62 -3.76
CA SER A 948 3.88 -0.49 -4.49
C SER A 948 4.16 0.96 -4.85
N VAL A 949 5.42 1.26 -5.16
CA VAL A 949 5.87 2.56 -5.65
C VAL A 949 6.43 2.40 -7.06
N ALA A 950 5.94 3.23 -7.98
CA ALA A 950 6.43 3.24 -9.37
C ALA A 950 7.96 3.46 -9.41
N ALA A 951 8.65 2.78 -10.32
CA ALA A 951 10.12 2.77 -10.36
C ALA A 951 10.75 4.17 -10.48
N GLU A 952 10.07 5.10 -11.15
CA GLU A 952 10.47 6.51 -11.31
C GLU A 952 10.40 7.32 -10.01
N ASP A 953 9.47 6.98 -9.12
CA ASP A 953 9.33 7.65 -7.82
C ASP A 953 10.09 6.94 -6.70
N ARG A 954 10.54 5.71 -6.96
CA ARG A 954 11.15 4.79 -6.00
C ARG A 954 12.50 5.27 -5.48
N TYR A 955 13.34 5.84 -6.33
CA TYR A 955 14.71 6.22 -5.97
C TYR A 955 14.88 7.75 -6.01
N THR A 956 15.61 8.28 -5.03
CA THR A 956 16.06 9.67 -5.06
C THR A 956 17.49 9.73 -4.57
N VAL A 957 18.37 10.25 -5.42
CA VAL A 957 19.79 10.41 -5.14
C VAL A 957 20.10 11.88 -4.98
N SER A 958 20.88 12.24 -3.96
CA SER A 958 21.43 13.59 -3.83
C SER A 958 22.89 13.57 -3.38
N ARG A 959 23.63 14.64 -3.69
CA ARG A 959 25.03 14.81 -3.30
C ARG A 959 25.13 15.60 -2.00
N LEU A 960 26.04 15.16 -1.12
CA LEU A 960 26.32 15.83 0.15
C LEU A 960 27.59 16.68 0.07
N ALA A 961 27.81 17.55 1.06
CA ALA A 961 28.95 18.46 1.14
C ALA A 961 30.32 17.74 1.24
N ILE A 962 30.33 16.46 1.63
CA ILE A 962 31.55 15.64 1.61
C ILE A 962 31.83 15.14 0.18
N PRO A 963 33.08 15.26 -0.33
CA PRO A 963 33.45 14.71 -1.64
C PRO A 963 33.13 13.22 -1.78
N ASN A 964 32.62 12.80 -2.94
CA ASN A 964 32.22 11.41 -3.23
C ASN A 964 31.24 10.79 -2.20
N CYS A 965 30.43 11.62 -1.53
CA CYS A 965 29.42 11.18 -0.59
C CYS A 965 28.01 11.46 -1.14
N TYR A 966 27.20 10.41 -1.21
CA TYR A 966 25.86 10.44 -1.81
C TYR A 966 24.82 9.96 -0.82
N ARG A 967 23.62 10.53 -0.90
CA ARG A 967 22.42 10.08 -0.21
C ARG A 967 21.53 9.37 -1.21
N LEU A 968 21.11 8.15 -0.91
CA LEU A 968 20.11 7.40 -1.68
C LEU A 968 18.92 7.09 -0.79
N VAL A 969 17.76 7.66 -1.14
CA VAL A 969 16.48 7.38 -0.50
C VAL A 969 15.68 6.44 -1.39
N VAL A 970 15.30 5.29 -0.84
CA VAL A 970 14.43 4.30 -1.49
C VAL A 970 13.04 4.36 -0.85
N ARG A 971 12.06 4.81 -1.62
CA ARG A 971 10.63 4.71 -1.29
C ARG A 971 10.13 3.34 -1.67
N TYR A 972 9.33 2.74 -0.80
CA TYR A 972 8.80 1.41 -1.08
C TYR A 972 7.43 1.25 -0.45
N GLY A 973 6.54 0.60 -1.20
CA GLY A 973 5.24 0.17 -0.71
C GLY A 973 5.35 -1.11 0.10
N TYR A 974 4.29 -1.48 0.79
CA TYR A 974 4.32 -2.63 1.68
C TYR A 974 4.41 -4.00 0.97
N ASN A 975 4.15 -4.06 -0.34
CA ASN A 975 4.37 -5.24 -1.18
C ASN A 975 5.68 -5.15 -1.98
N ASP A 976 6.42 -4.04 -1.92
CA ASP A 976 7.67 -3.89 -2.66
C ASP A 976 8.81 -4.65 -1.99
N GLU A 977 9.52 -5.47 -2.76
CA GLU A 977 10.75 -6.11 -2.31
C GLU A 977 11.93 -5.16 -2.49
N ILE A 978 12.60 -4.79 -1.38
CA ILE A 978 13.59 -3.70 -1.36
C ILE A 978 15.02 -4.22 -1.31
N ILE A 979 15.24 -5.32 -0.59
CA ILE A 979 16.57 -5.83 -0.31
C ILE A 979 16.75 -7.09 -1.14
N THR A 980 17.39 -6.92 -2.28
CA THR A 980 17.83 -8.01 -3.14
C THR A 980 19.28 -8.37 -2.82
N PRO A 981 19.75 -9.58 -3.14
CA PRO A 981 21.16 -9.96 -2.99
C PRO A 981 22.12 -9.00 -3.70
N ASP A 982 21.66 -8.32 -4.75
CA ASP A 982 22.42 -7.35 -5.54
C ASP A 982 22.16 -5.87 -5.18
N LEU A 983 21.80 -5.62 -3.91
CA LEU A 983 21.52 -4.28 -3.41
C LEU A 983 22.66 -3.30 -3.68
N ALA A 984 23.93 -3.73 -3.53
CA ALA A 984 25.10 -2.89 -3.80
C ALA A 984 25.16 -2.39 -5.24
N ASN A 985 24.92 -3.25 -6.24
CA ASN A 985 24.90 -2.85 -7.64
C ASN A 985 23.76 -1.89 -7.93
N THR A 986 22.57 -2.17 -7.38
CA THR A 986 21.41 -1.28 -7.51
C THR A 986 21.74 0.12 -6.98
N ILE A 987 22.35 0.20 -5.79
CA ILE A 987 22.78 1.46 -5.18
C ILE A 987 23.78 2.20 -6.10
N THR A 988 24.82 1.50 -6.55
CA THR A 988 25.86 2.06 -7.44
C THR A 988 25.27 2.56 -8.75
N GLN A 989 24.34 1.81 -9.37
CA GLN A 989 23.69 2.21 -10.62
C GLN A 989 22.85 3.48 -10.45
N GLN A 990 22.13 3.64 -9.34
CA GLN A 990 21.36 4.86 -9.10
C GLN A 990 22.27 6.08 -8.91
N VAL A 991 23.37 5.93 -8.16
CA VAL A 991 24.36 7.01 -8.00
C VAL A 991 25.02 7.35 -9.35
N ARG A 992 25.34 6.36 -10.16
CA ARG A 992 25.84 6.54 -11.53
C ARG A 992 24.86 7.32 -12.40
N ARG A 993 23.58 6.94 -12.43
CA ARG A 993 22.53 7.65 -13.20
C ARG A 993 22.42 9.12 -12.78
N TYR A 994 22.47 9.41 -11.49
CA TYR A 994 22.46 10.78 -10.98
C TYR A 994 23.68 11.59 -11.46
N LEU A 995 24.88 11.02 -11.42
CA LEU A 995 26.09 11.69 -11.90
C LEU A 995 26.04 12.00 -13.40
N ILE A 996 25.51 11.08 -14.21
CA ILE A 996 25.35 11.26 -15.65
C ILE A 996 24.31 12.35 -15.97
N ALA A 997 23.13 12.29 -15.35
CA ALA A 997 22.06 13.27 -15.59
C ALA A 997 22.53 14.70 -15.30
N ARG A 998 23.25 14.89 -14.19
CA ARG A 998 23.81 16.19 -13.81
C ARG A 998 24.88 16.71 -14.79
N ALA A 999 25.65 15.81 -15.41
CA ALA A 999 26.63 16.19 -16.43
C ALA A 999 25.94 16.74 -17.69
N CYS A 1000 24.76 16.23 -18.05
CA CYS A 1000 23.95 16.70 -19.18
C CYS A 1000 23.23 18.04 -18.92
N ASP A 1001 22.77 18.30 -17.69
CA ASP A 1001 22.05 19.55 -17.36
C ASP A 1001 22.96 20.81 -17.34
N GLN A 1002 24.29 20.64 -17.29
CA GLN A 1002 25.25 21.74 -17.24
C GLN A 1002 25.95 22.02 -18.59
N THR A 1003 25.69 21.22 -19.62
CA THR A 1003 26.12 21.56 -20.99
C THR A 1003 25.16 22.60 -21.57
N ASP A 1004 25.65 23.84 -21.61
CA ASP A 1004 24.95 25.04 -22.08
C ASP A 1004 24.26 24.83 -23.45
N PRO A 1005 23.01 25.28 -23.69
CA PRO A 1005 22.31 25.15 -24.98
C PRO A 1005 22.88 26.02 -26.11
N SER A 1006 23.96 26.78 -25.87
CA SER A 1006 24.38 27.92 -26.69
C SER A 1006 25.46 27.62 -27.74
N THR A 1007 25.86 26.36 -27.95
CA THR A 1007 26.91 26.01 -28.95
C THR A 1007 26.51 25.01 -30.03
N CYS A 1008 25.23 24.67 -30.19
CA CYS A 1008 24.77 23.90 -31.34
C CYS A 1008 24.13 24.81 -32.40
N THR A 1009 24.94 25.28 -33.36
CA THR A 1009 24.41 25.69 -34.66
C THR A 1009 24.17 24.44 -35.50
N PRO A 1010 22.98 24.26 -36.10
CA PRO A 1010 22.77 23.21 -37.08
C PRO A 1010 23.27 23.73 -38.41
N ASP A 1011 24.33 23.16 -38.97
CA ASP A 1011 24.45 23.06 -40.43
C ASP A 1011 25.60 22.14 -40.88
N THR A 1012 25.19 21.15 -41.67
CA THR A 1012 25.92 20.51 -42.76
C THR A 1012 27.17 19.69 -42.42
N VAL A 1013 27.12 18.36 -42.62
CA VAL A 1013 27.87 17.68 -43.69
C VAL A 1013 27.38 16.22 -43.84
N THR A 1014 26.97 15.96 -45.07
CA THR A 1014 26.78 14.73 -45.82
C THR A 1014 27.73 13.55 -45.53
N ASN A 1015 27.15 12.36 -45.60
CA ASN A 1015 27.73 11.07 -45.99
C ASN A 1015 29.10 11.11 -46.69
N LYS A 1016 30.05 10.29 -46.21
CA LYS A 1016 30.65 9.22 -47.01
C LYS A 1016 31.43 8.20 -46.16
N SER A 1017 31.08 6.95 -46.44
CA SER A 1017 31.76 5.68 -46.20
C SER A 1017 33.26 5.66 -46.51
N HIS A 1018 34.06 4.96 -45.70
CA HIS A 1018 34.62 3.64 -46.09
C HIS A 1018 35.48 3.02 -44.98
N ALA A 1019 35.34 1.70 -44.87
CA ALA A 1019 36.14 0.79 -44.07
C ALA A 1019 37.61 0.75 -44.49
N SER A 1020 38.51 0.42 -43.55
CA SER A 1020 39.34 -0.81 -43.60
C SER A 1020 40.46 -0.82 -42.54
N SER A 1021 40.44 -1.87 -41.73
CA SER A 1021 41.56 -2.78 -41.45
C SER A 1021 42.80 -2.34 -40.63
N VAL A 1022 43.32 -3.33 -39.88
CA VAL A 1022 44.73 -3.61 -39.53
C VAL A 1022 45.19 -3.34 -38.08
N GLN A 1023 45.42 -4.48 -37.41
CA GLN A 1023 46.52 -4.88 -36.51
C GLN A 1023 46.73 -4.24 -35.13
N ARG A 1024 46.85 -5.18 -34.16
CA ARG A 1024 47.62 -5.05 -32.93
C ARG A 1024 49.10 -4.76 -33.25
N SER A 1025 49.65 -3.75 -32.58
CA SER A 1025 51.06 -3.70 -32.21
C SER A 1025 51.24 -2.96 -30.89
N THR A 1026 51.85 -3.67 -29.95
CA THR A 1026 52.40 -3.27 -28.66
C THR A 1026 53.58 -2.30 -28.81
N THR A 1027 53.60 -1.16 -28.12
CA THR A 1027 54.64 -0.70 -27.15
C THR A 1027 54.41 0.77 -26.71
N PRO A 1028 54.95 1.19 -25.54
CA PRO A 1028 54.48 2.37 -24.80
C PRO A 1028 55.32 3.62 -25.10
N VAL A 1029 54.69 4.81 -25.12
CA VAL A 1029 55.40 6.09 -25.02
C VAL A 1029 54.60 7.08 -24.16
N THR A 1030 55.31 7.57 -23.15
CA THR A 1030 55.05 8.69 -22.24
C THR A 1030 54.80 10.02 -22.96
N GLY A 1031 53.90 10.86 -22.43
CA GLY A 1031 53.80 12.28 -22.78
C GLY A 1031 52.54 12.94 -22.23
N GLU A 1032 52.68 13.67 -21.13
CA GLU A 1032 51.68 14.60 -20.58
C GLU A 1032 51.44 15.78 -21.54
N SER A 1033 50.19 16.20 -21.72
CA SER A 1033 49.64 17.43 -21.11
C SER A 1033 48.42 18.01 -21.87
N SER A 1034 47.35 18.20 -21.09
CA SER A 1034 46.38 19.32 -21.11
C SER A 1034 45.51 19.63 -22.34
N ILE A 1035 44.22 19.25 -22.25
CA ILE A 1035 43.08 20.11 -22.62
C ILE A 1035 42.05 20.04 -21.48
N VAL A 1036 41.73 21.20 -20.90
CA VAL A 1036 40.86 21.40 -19.74
C VAL A 1036 39.46 21.80 -20.22
N GLY A 1037 38.42 21.15 -19.67
CA GLY A 1037 37.02 21.60 -19.84
C GLY A 1037 35.93 20.66 -19.31
N GLY A 1038 36.18 19.34 -19.14
CA GLY A 1038 35.17 18.36 -18.67
C GLY A 1038 35.54 17.57 -17.39
N GLY A 1039 36.72 17.77 -16.83
CA GLY A 1039 37.37 16.77 -15.97
C GLY A 1039 36.77 16.49 -14.59
N ARG A 1040 35.92 17.36 -14.01
CA ARG A 1040 35.49 17.18 -12.61
C ARG A 1040 34.42 16.09 -12.43
N TYR A 1041 33.58 15.85 -13.45
CA TYR A 1041 32.50 14.86 -13.40
C TYR A 1041 32.92 13.48 -13.90
N ASP A 1042 33.77 13.42 -14.93
CA ASP A 1042 34.45 12.18 -15.34
C ASP A 1042 35.24 11.55 -14.18
N THR A 1043 35.88 12.39 -13.36
CA THR A 1043 36.63 11.92 -12.19
C THR A 1043 35.71 11.32 -11.11
N SER A 1044 34.53 11.89 -10.86
CA SER A 1044 33.58 11.34 -9.86
C SER A 1044 32.96 10.01 -10.31
N LEU A 1045 32.68 9.86 -11.59
CA LEU A 1045 32.18 8.60 -12.15
C LEU A 1045 33.26 7.51 -12.10
N ALA A 1046 34.49 7.83 -12.50
CA ALA A 1046 35.63 6.92 -12.41
C ALA A 1046 35.89 6.47 -10.95
N ASN A 1047 35.84 7.41 -9.99
CA ASN A 1047 36.00 7.10 -8.57
C ASN A 1047 34.93 6.12 -8.05
N LEU A 1048 33.68 6.24 -8.52
CA LEU A 1048 32.58 5.34 -8.15
C LEU A 1048 32.81 3.92 -8.68
N GLU A 1049 33.23 3.79 -9.94
CA GLU A 1049 33.53 2.50 -10.58
C GLU A 1049 34.74 1.82 -9.91
N ASP A 1050 35.82 2.56 -9.69
CA ASP A 1050 37.02 2.05 -9.01
C ASP A 1050 36.72 1.60 -7.58
N ALA A 1051 35.90 2.37 -6.83
CA ALA A 1051 35.50 2.01 -5.48
C ALA A 1051 34.62 0.74 -5.46
N TYR A 1052 33.67 0.61 -6.38
CA TYR A 1052 32.83 -0.58 -6.49
C TYR A 1052 33.65 -1.83 -6.84
N ASN A 1053 34.57 -1.73 -7.81
CA ASN A 1053 35.44 -2.82 -8.23
C ASN A 1053 36.43 -3.27 -7.13
N HIS A 1054 36.85 -2.33 -6.26
CA HIS A 1054 37.74 -2.66 -5.15
C HIS A 1054 37.03 -3.47 -4.04
N GLY A 1055 35.75 -3.23 -3.80
CA GLY A 1055 34.94 -3.96 -2.83
C GLY A 1055 33.87 -3.11 -2.17
N VAL A 1056 32.77 -3.76 -1.78
CA VAL A 1056 31.63 -3.12 -1.12
C VAL A 1056 31.50 -3.59 0.31
N ILE A 1057 31.35 -2.64 1.23
CA ILE A 1057 31.18 -2.91 2.65
C ILE A 1057 29.86 -2.28 3.11
N TYR A 1058 29.00 -3.11 3.68
CA TYR A 1058 27.76 -2.69 4.33
C TYR A 1058 28.03 -2.36 5.79
N ILE A 1059 27.77 -1.13 6.21
CA ILE A 1059 28.06 -0.66 7.56
C ILE A 1059 26.73 -0.38 8.27
N THR A 1060 26.50 -1.11 9.36
CA THR A 1060 25.26 -1.06 10.13
C THR A 1060 25.52 -0.68 11.58
N GLY A 1061 24.63 0.11 12.18
CA GLY A 1061 24.76 0.56 13.56
C GLY A 1061 24.10 -0.41 14.55
N LYS A 1062 24.84 -0.83 15.58
CA LYS A 1062 24.31 -1.60 16.70
C LYS A 1062 24.32 -0.77 17.97
N GLU A 1063 23.18 -0.13 18.21
CA GLU A 1063 22.98 0.70 19.40
C GLU A 1063 22.74 -0.18 20.64
N GLN A 1064 23.62 -0.04 21.63
CA GLN A 1064 23.41 -0.51 23.00
C GLN A 1064 23.06 0.68 23.88
N MET A 1065 22.02 0.54 24.70
CA MET A 1065 21.62 1.61 25.60
C MET A 1065 21.96 1.25 27.04
N ARG A 1066 22.60 2.19 27.72
CA ARG A 1066 22.96 2.08 29.13
C ARG A 1066 22.16 3.10 29.92
N ILE A 1067 21.62 2.68 31.06
CA ILE A 1067 20.90 3.60 31.94
C ILE A 1067 21.91 4.46 32.71
N LYS A 1068 21.78 5.81 32.63
CA LYS A 1068 22.59 6.73 33.44
C LYS A 1068 22.38 6.46 34.92
N LYS A 1069 23.45 6.62 35.72
CA LYS A 1069 23.33 6.56 37.20
C LYS A 1069 22.48 7.74 37.68
N SER A 1070 21.19 7.49 37.92
CA SER A 1070 20.23 8.47 38.45
C SER A 1070 19.82 8.10 39.87
N LYS A 1071 19.55 9.12 40.70
CA LYS A 1071 18.97 8.94 42.05
C LYS A 1071 17.50 8.49 42.00
N ASN A 1072 16.83 8.56 40.83
CA ASN A 1072 15.43 8.16 40.67
C ASN A 1072 15.32 6.67 40.34
N TYR A 1073 15.12 5.85 41.37
CA TYR A 1073 14.97 4.39 41.27
C TYR A 1073 13.78 3.97 40.39
N ALA A 1074 12.65 4.69 40.45
CA ALA A 1074 11.47 4.37 39.66
C ALA A 1074 11.74 4.53 38.16
N ARG A 1075 12.36 5.65 37.76
CA ARG A 1075 12.77 5.86 36.35
C ARG A 1075 13.73 4.77 35.89
N ARG A 1076 14.68 4.37 36.74
CA ARG A 1076 15.66 3.31 36.44
C ARG A 1076 15.00 1.96 36.23
N LEU A 1077 14.03 1.60 37.08
CA LEU A 1077 13.26 0.35 36.94
C LEU A 1077 12.48 0.31 35.63
N VAL A 1078 11.75 1.39 35.31
CA VAL A 1078 10.97 1.49 34.07
C VAL A 1078 11.86 1.36 32.83
N LEU A 1079 13.02 2.05 32.81
CA LEU A 1079 13.98 1.94 31.72
C LEU A 1079 14.60 0.53 31.63
N TRP A 1080 14.84 -0.13 32.76
CA TRP A 1080 15.33 -1.51 32.77
C TRP A 1080 14.32 -2.47 32.16
N ILE A 1081 13.04 -2.37 32.55
CA ILE A 1081 11.95 -3.17 31.96
C ILE A 1081 11.87 -2.91 30.45
N PHE A 1082 11.90 -1.64 30.02
CA PHE A 1082 11.89 -1.29 28.60
C PHE A 1082 13.05 -1.93 27.84
N LEU A 1083 14.29 -1.84 28.36
CA LEU A 1083 15.46 -2.43 27.72
C LEU A 1083 15.35 -3.96 27.66
N TRP A 1084 14.86 -4.60 28.72
CA TRP A 1084 14.63 -6.05 28.74
C TRP A 1084 13.60 -6.47 27.68
N ILE A 1085 12.46 -5.78 27.58
CA ILE A 1085 11.45 -6.05 26.54
C ILE A 1085 12.07 -5.85 25.15
N ARG A 1086 12.78 -4.73 24.94
CA ARG A 1086 13.40 -4.37 23.67
C ARG A 1086 14.45 -5.39 23.22
N GLU A 1087 15.24 -5.91 24.16
CA GLU A 1087 16.32 -6.87 23.86
C GLU A 1087 15.77 -8.25 23.50
N ASN A 1088 14.69 -8.68 24.15
CA ASN A 1088 14.02 -9.94 23.85
C ASN A 1088 13.12 -9.89 22.60
N THR A 1089 12.77 -8.71 22.10
CA THR A 1089 11.88 -8.54 20.93
C THR A 1089 12.60 -8.23 19.62
N ARG A 1090 13.92 -7.97 19.63
CA ARG A 1090 14.66 -7.57 18.42
C ARG A 1090 15.17 -8.77 17.60
N ALA A 1091 14.53 -9.03 16.46
CA ALA A 1091 15.16 -9.73 15.34
C ALA A 1091 16.21 -8.80 14.70
N LYS A 1092 17.49 -9.09 14.93
CA LYS A 1092 18.63 -8.26 14.53
C LYS A 1092 19.24 -8.81 13.25
N ILE A 1093 19.12 -8.07 12.15
CA ILE A 1093 20.00 -8.11 10.96
C ILE A 1093 19.93 -9.40 10.10
N ALA A 1094 19.70 -10.59 10.67
CA ALA A 1094 19.47 -11.83 9.94
C ALA A 1094 18.26 -11.77 8.98
N SER A 1095 17.31 -10.86 9.23
CA SER A 1095 16.15 -10.64 8.36
C SER A 1095 16.43 -9.78 7.13
N LEU A 1096 17.62 -9.18 6.99
CA LEU A 1096 17.96 -8.32 5.85
C LEU A 1096 18.61 -9.10 4.71
N GLY A 1097 18.85 -10.41 4.84
CA GLY A 1097 19.40 -11.25 3.76
C GLY A 1097 20.78 -10.83 3.23
N LEU A 1098 21.50 -9.93 3.92
CA LEU A 1098 22.82 -9.46 3.51
C LEU A 1098 23.87 -10.55 3.76
N ALA A 1099 24.78 -10.74 2.80
CA ALA A 1099 25.92 -11.64 2.97
C ALA A 1099 26.75 -11.21 4.19
N THR A 1100 26.78 -12.06 5.22
CA THR A 1100 27.38 -11.77 6.53
C THR A 1100 28.86 -11.39 6.45
N GLU A 1101 29.56 -11.89 5.44
CA GLU A 1101 30.98 -11.59 5.15
C GLU A 1101 31.24 -10.14 4.69
N LYS A 1102 30.23 -9.42 4.20
CA LYS A 1102 30.35 -8.03 3.71
C LYS A 1102 29.77 -6.99 4.69
N VAL A 1103 29.37 -7.41 5.89
CA VAL A 1103 28.71 -6.55 6.88
C VAL A 1103 29.66 -6.20 8.03
N ILE A 1104 29.82 -4.91 8.30
CA ILE A 1104 30.44 -4.38 9.52
C ILE A 1104 29.34 -3.87 10.44
N GLU A 1105 29.21 -4.47 11.62
CA GLU A 1105 28.39 -3.94 12.71
C GLU A 1105 29.24 -2.99 13.58
N VAL A 1106 28.89 -1.71 13.59
CA VAL A 1106 29.52 -0.71 14.47
C VAL A 1106 28.67 -0.57 15.74
N GLY A 1107 29.20 -1.08 16.85
CA GLY A 1107 28.62 -0.93 18.16
C GLY A 1107 28.84 0.47 18.74
N PHE A 1108 27.79 1.10 19.25
CA PHE A 1108 27.92 2.32 20.05
C PHE A 1108 27.00 2.31 21.26
N LEU A 1109 27.53 2.86 22.35
CA LEU A 1109 26.84 2.98 23.62
C LEU A 1109 26.17 4.34 23.69
N LYS A 1110 24.87 4.35 23.97
CA LYS A 1110 24.12 5.56 24.31
C LYS A 1110 23.62 5.50 25.74
N ASP A 1111 23.71 6.61 26.43
CA ASP A 1111 23.25 6.73 27.80
C ASP A 1111 21.83 7.33 27.86
N ILE A 1112 20.89 6.63 28.52
CA ILE A 1112 19.46 7.03 28.69
C ILE A 1112 19.04 7.30 30.15
#